data_AF-A0A8H5RMP0-F1
#
_entry.id   AF-A0A8H5RMP0-F1
#
_cell.length_a   1.000
_cell.length_b   1.000
_cell.length_c   1.000
_cell.angle_alpha   90.00
_cell.angle_beta   90.00
_cell.angle_gamma   90.00
#
_symmetry.space_group_name_H-M   'P 1'
#
loop_
_entity.id
_entity.type
_entity.pdbx_description
1 polymer ?
#
loop_
_entity_poly.entity_id
_entity_poly.type
_entity_poly.pdbx_seq_one_letter_code
_entity_poly.pdbx_strand_id
1 'polypeptide(L)'
;MKSHRASIIIVGTGVGGLAAAKTYLELDPEADILLLEKRSGLGGVWAEENCYDGLKTNNLRGTYEFTDFPLDDSYGVKDGEHIPGLVLYRYMTDFAVKFDVFRRIRFNVNIHMIEKLDKGGWELVGEDNTAAEKPVPVSYRCEKLIMCTGLASTPNPVSYPGREAFGKPVLNHGQLKVEAHEVASDPNVMSVTIVGASKTGYDAVQLMASRGKKVTWVIRESGGGGVWMSPPWVKMGPFTLQLEHVATMRFFTWFSPCVWGEYDGYSWVRRFLHGTWLGRTMVHRLWEKIRMDTVNFNGYRKNESISQLEPYESLFWSARVGVLNYPGNIHDYVTSGQVQIIKKDISHLSKNGTINFADDTTSQTDALIAITGWKLSPNIQYKPDGIEASLGIPTENMSSEEQDFWTHLDKDAEHEILQKFPYLTRPPKNVIPYKQKVSPYRLYRGMAPPGLTSRSDNSIVFIKMVHSTANIIIAETQALWAYAYLNNKIQINKDRVYKETALSSCYGRLRYPCGFSAWYPEFVYDTVPFYCCITRIVSAYCNEWSTVKRACISNQGSRRNVVGGSWPGFKAENKLETTESVARRNDLLYSATDDMTVGTGATVYILDSGIRSTHKKFGGRAVWGANFVSGSPDRDEFGNGTHVAGIVGGKTYGVAKGCSMYAVKVIDKNGMNTMSNVLQGLQWAVNHAKSKGITKKSIINASLGGPYTKIGNDAVKAATDLGITIVVAAGNEAEDAANYSPASAPSAITVGAIDSSNYRTLWSNYGKVVDIFAPGSDILSAGHLSDSGSVYRSGTNMAAPHVAGLAAYFMAKEGLRGSVAVTKRIIGAAYTTFVGEAFDGPQHVAYNGGGK
;
A
#
# COMPACT_ATOMS: atom_id res chain seq x y z
N MET A 1 44.00 -1.64 9.00
CA MET A 1 42.54 -1.61 8.81
C MET A 1 42.06 -3.05 8.79
N LYS A 2 41.13 -3.45 9.68
CA LYS A 2 40.53 -4.79 9.63
C LYS A 2 39.52 -4.83 8.49
N SER A 3 39.62 -5.82 7.60
CA SER A 3 38.72 -5.99 6.46
C SER A 3 37.79 -7.18 6.71
N HIS A 4 36.49 -6.96 6.54
CA HIS A 4 35.44 -7.96 6.69
C HIS A 4 34.61 -8.05 5.41
N ARG A 5 34.07 -9.23 5.12
CA ARG A 5 33.20 -9.45 3.95
C ARG A 5 31.91 -10.12 4.39
N ALA A 6 30.80 -9.68 3.82
CA ALA A 6 29.50 -10.31 3.94
C ALA A 6 28.77 -10.23 2.60
N SER A 7 27.84 -11.14 2.31
CA SER A 7 27.02 -11.06 1.09
C SER A 7 26.13 -9.81 1.11
N ILE A 8 25.50 -9.55 2.27
CA ILE A 8 24.62 -8.40 2.48
C ILE A 8 25.03 -7.64 3.74
N ILE A 9 25.17 -6.33 3.61
CA ILE A 9 25.36 -5.44 4.77
C ILE A 9 24.14 -4.55 4.94
N ILE A 10 23.68 -4.42 6.18
CA ILE A 10 22.60 -3.51 6.57
C ILE A 10 23.17 -2.47 7.53
N VAL A 11 23.05 -1.18 7.19
CA VAL A 11 23.55 -0.08 8.03
C VAL A 11 22.39 0.53 8.83
N GLY A 12 22.41 0.33 10.14
CA GLY A 12 21.40 0.80 11.09
C GLY A 12 20.43 -0.30 11.54
N THR A 13 20.19 -0.37 12.85
CA THR A 13 19.36 -1.41 13.49
C THR A 13 18.04 -0.87 14.06
N GLY A 14 17.52 0.20 13.45
CA GLY A 14 16.15 0.65 13.70
C GLY A 14 15.10 -0.29 13.06
N VAL A 15 13.82 0.11 13.13
CA VAL A 15 12.69 -0.63 12.56
C VAL A 15 12.95 -1.16 11.14
N GLY A 16 13.49 -0.31 10.25
CA GLY A 16 13.81 -0.69 8.87
C GLY A 16 14.89 -1.78 8.77
N GLY A 17 15.95 -1.69 9.57
CA GLY A 17 17.03 -2.68 9.58
C GLY A 17 16.59 -4.02 10.15
N LEU A 18 15.81 -4.00 11.23
CA LEU A 18 15.22 -5.21 11.81
C LEU A 18 14.26 -5.90 10.84
N ALA A 19 13.38 -5.13 10.18
CA ALA A 19 12.46 -5.64 9.16
C ALA A 19 13.24 -6.29 7.99
N ALA A 20 14.28 -5.61 7.50
CA ALA A 20 15.10 -6.08 6.39
C ALA A 20 15.86 -7.37 6.73
N ALA A 21 16.50 -7.42 7.90
CA ALA A 21 17.24 -8.59 8.35
C ALA A 21 16.33 -9.80 8.53
N LYS A 22 15.21 -9.64 9.23
CA LYS A 22 14.21 -10.70 9.38
C LYS A 22 13.74 -11.20 8.02
N THR A 23 13.33 -10.28 7.14
CA THR A 23 12.85 -10.62 5.79
C THR A 23 13.89 -11.46 5.06
N TYR A 24 15.15 -11.05 5.04
CA TYR A 24 16.18 -11.83 4.38
C TYR A 24 16.38 -13.21 5.01
N LEU A 25 16.44 -13.32 6.34
CA LEU A 25 16.65 -14.59 7.03
C LEU A 25 15.51 -15.59 6.81
N GLU A 26 14.27 -15.12 6.62
CA GLU A 26 13.13 -15.99 6.35
C GLU A 26 13.11 -16.53 4.90
N LEU A 27 13.72 -15.79 3.96
CA LEU A 27 13.60 -16.05 2.52
C LEU A 27 14.87 -16.59 1.89
N ASP A 28 15.98 -16.33 2.55
CA ASP A 28 17.30 -16.83 2.20
C ASP A 28 18.04 -17.11 3.52
N PRO A 29 17.70 -18.21 4.23
CA PRO A 29 18.28 -18.53 5.54
C PRO A 29 19.80 -18.70 5.53
N GLU A 30 20.37 -19.02 4.37
CA GLU A 30 21.80 -19.20 4.14
C GLU A 30 22.52 -17.88 3.82
N ALA A 31 21.79 -16.77 3.70
CA ALA A 31 22.37 -15.47 3.43
C ALA A 31 23.35 -15.03 4.54
N ASP A 32 24.57 -14.67 4.13
CA ASP A 32 25.55 -14.05 5.01
C ASP A 32 25.22 -12.57 5.21
N ILE A 33 24.49 -12.30 6.30
CA ILE A 33 23.99 -10.96 6.66
C ILE A 33 24.77 -10.42 7.85
N LEU A 34 25.24 -9.18 7.69
CA LEU A 34 25.89 -8.40 8.74
C LEU A 34 25.15 -7.07 8.94
N LEU A 35 24.79 -6.76 10.18
CA LEU A 35 24.22 -5.46 10.54
C LEU A 35 25.28 -4.61 11.24
N LEU A 36 25.40 -3.34 10.86
CA LEU A 36 26.30 -2.38 11.48
C LEU A 36 25.49 -1.32 12.22
N GLU A 37 25.75 -1.14 13.51
CA GLU A 37 25.11 -0.15 14.38
C GLU A 37 26.14 0.76 15.00
N LYS A 38 25.95 2.08 14.85
CA LYS A 38 26.88 3.08 15.40
C LYS A 38 26.83 3.15 16.93
N ARG A 39 25.70 2.74 17.50
CA ARG A 39 25.38 2.76 18.93
C ARG A 39 25.76 1.45 19.63
N SER A 40 25.72 1.47 20.95
CA SER A 40 25.89 0.28 21.80
C SER A 40 24.63 -0.58 21.88
N GLY A 41 23.46 -0.05 21.52
CA GLY A 41 22.17 -0.75 21.52
C GLY A 41 21.42 -0.62 20.19
N LEU A 42 20.47 -1.55 19.98
CA LEU A 42 19.60 -1.56 18.79
C LEU A 42 18.33 -0.73 18.99
N GLY A 43 17.52 -0.62 17.93
CA GLY A 43 16.19 0.01 17.99
C GLY A 43 16.14 1.42 17.40
N GLY A 44 17.29 1.97 17.00
CA GLY A 44 17.38 3.26 16.33
C GLY A 44 16.85 4.39 17.21
N VAL A 45 15.73 5.00 16.84
CA VAL A 45 15.09 6.05 17.65
C VAL A 45 14.60 5.54 19.01
N TRP A 46 14.32 4.24 19.11
CA TRP A 46 13.92 3.56 20.34
C TRP A 46 15.10 2.88 21.05
N ALA A 47 16.34 3.17 20.63
CA ALA A 47 17.51 2.73 21.38
C ALA A 47 17.46 3.33 22.79
N GLU A 48 17.99 2.57 23.75
CA GLU A 48 17.88 2.90 25.18
C GLU A 48 18.36 4.32 25.47
N GLU A 49 19.49 4.74 24.91
CA GLU A 49 20.08 6.07 25.07
C GLU A 49 19.22 7.23 24.54
N ASN A 50 18.25 6.96 23.67
CA ASN A 50 17.30 7.97 23.17
C ASN A 50 16.01 8.01 24.00
N CYS A 51 15.75 7.01 24.83
CA CYS A 51 14.52 6.89 25.61
C CYS A 51 14.58 7.77 26.87
N TYR A 52 14.18 9.03 26.74
CA TYR A 52 14.00 9.95 27.86
C TYR A 52 12.73 9.68 28.66
N ASP A 53 12.69 10.21 29.89
CA ASP A 53 11.55 10.05 30.80
C ASP A 53 10.25 10.61 30.19
N GLY A 54 9.18 9.82 30.25
CA GLY A 54 7.90 10.14 29.64
C GLY A 54 7.79 9.89 28.12
N LEU A 55 8.85 9.47 27.42
CA LEU A 55 8.78 9.14 26.00
C LEU A 55 7.83 7.96 25.75
N LYS A 56 6.81 8.19 24.93
CA LYS A 56 5.83 7.19 24.49
C LYS A 56 5.55 7.32 23.00
N THR A 57 5.11 6.22 22.39
CA THR A 57 4.57 6.22 21.03
C THR A 57 3.37 7.16 20.89
N ASN A 58 3.20 7.76 19.71
CA ASN A 58 1.90 8.35 19.33
C ASN A 58 0.84 7.26 19.10
N ASN A 59 1.27 6.08 18.67
CA ASN A 59 0.43 4.91 18.45
C ASN A 59 0.00 4.24 19.75
N LEU A 60 -1.17 3.61 19.75
CA LEU A 60 -1.61 2.72 20.82
C LEU A 60 -1.09 1.29 20.60
N ARG A 61 -1.04 0.49 21.67
CA ARG A 61 -0.81 -0.96 21.59
C ARG A 61 -1.69 -1.60 20.52
N GLY A 62 -1.10 -2.49 19.72
CA GLY A 62 -1.71 -3.16 18.57
C GLY A 62 -1.44 -2.48 17.21
N THR A 63 -0.90 -1.26 17.21
CA THR A 63 -0.72 -0.47 15.96
C THR A 63 0.73 -0.09 15.64
N TYR A 64 1.68 -0.49 16.49
CA TYR A 64 3.12 -0.23 16.32
C TYR A 64 3.96 -1.49 16.57
N GLU A 65 3.51 -2.61 16.03
CA GLU A 65 4.10 -3.95 16.24
C GLU A 65 4.33 -4.62 14.89
N PHE A 66 5.38 -5.45 14.80
CA PHE A 66 5.63 -6.32 13.64
C PHE A 66 4.48 -7.32 13.48
N THR A 67 4.09 -7.56 12.24
CA THR A 67 2.83 -8.27 11.91
C THR A 67 2.74 -9.69 12.46
N ASP A 68 3.88 -10.34 12.71
CA ASP A 68 3.99 -11.69 13.25
C ASP A 68 4.74 -11.76 14.59
N PHE A 69 4.90 -10.62 15.25
CA PHE A 69 5.46 -10.52 16.59
C PHE A 69 4.67 -9.48 17.41
N PRO A 70 3.41 -9.77 17.80
CA PRO A 70 2.59 -8.82 18.54
C PRO A 70 3.15 -8.53 19.94
N LEU A 71 2.88 -7.34 20.47
CA LEU A 71 3.21 -6.94 21.84
C LEU A 71 2.15 -7.53 22.77
N ASP A 72 2.48 -8.69 23.35
CA ASP A 72 1.62 -9.40 24.29
C ASP A 72 1.60 -8.76 25.71
N ASP A 73 0.84 -9.36 26.62
CA ASP A 73 0.65 -8.84 27.97
C ASP A 73 1.93 -8.88 28.82
N SER A 74 2.97 -9.63 28.42
CA SER A 74 4.22 -9.73 29.17
C SER A 74 5.04 -8.43 29.19
N TYR A 75 4.72 -7.51 28.29
CA TYR A 75 5.34 -6.18 28.21
C TYR A 75 4.65 -5.14 29.13
N GLY A 76 3.54 -5.50 29.79
CA GLY A 76 2.89 -4.66 30.80
C GLY A 76 2.16 -3.42 30.26
N VAL A 77 1.87 -3.37 28.95
CA VAL A 77 1.11 -2.28 28.32
C VAL A 77 -0.31 -2.79 28.05
N LYS A 78 -1.35 -2.07 28.45
CA LYS A 78 -2.74 -2.51 28.24
C LYS A 78 -3.28 -2.09 26.88
N ASP A 79 -4.34 -2.75 26.43
CA ASP A 79 -5.09 -2.32 25.24
C ASP A 79 -5.59 -0.89 25.43
N GLY A 80 -5.36 -0.04 24.43
CA GLY A 80 -5.72 1.39 24.48
C GLY A 80 -4.69 2.29 25.17
N GLU A 81 -3.53 1.77 25.58
CA GLU A 81 -2.42 2.57 26.10
C GLU A 81 -1.34 2.83 25.04
N HIS A 82 -0.64 3.97 25.19
CA HIS A 82 0.56 4.26 24.43
C HIS A 82 1.76 3.46 24.96
N ILE A 83 2.62 3.00 24.07
CA ILE A 83 3.75 2.13 24.39
C ILE A 83 4.93 3.00 24.87
N PRO A 84 5.46 2.78 26.09
CA PRO A 84 6.66 3.49 26.56
C PRO A 84 7.90 3.17 25.73
N GLY A 85 8.81 4.14 25.60
CA GLY A 85 10.03 3.98 24.79
C GLY A 85 10.90 2.78 25.21
N LEU A 86 11.14 2.61 26.52
CA LEU A 86 11.91 1.47 27.04
C LEU A 86 11.22 0.12 26.82
N VAL A 87 9.88 0.09 26.77
CA VAL A 87 9.13 -1.12 26.43
C VAL A 87 9.34 -1.46 24.96
N LEU A 88 9.32 -0.47 24.07
CA LEU A 88 9.65 -0.68 22.66
C LEU A 88 11.10 -1.13 22.45
N TYR A 89 12.04 -0.57 23.20
CA TYR A 89 13.43 -1.02 23.19
C TYR A 89 13.54 -2.52 23.51
N ARG A 90 12.90 -2.94 24.61
CA ARG A 90 12.84 -4.35 25.01
C ARG A 90 12.17 -5.20 23.94
N TYR A 91 11.00 -4.79 23.45
CA TYR A 91 10.28 -5.47 22.37
C TYR A 91 11.12 -5.67 21.10
N MET A 92 11.86 -4.65 20.66
CA MET A 92 12.74 -4.75 19.49
C MET A 92 13.93 -5.66 19.74
N THR A 93 14.41 -5.72 20.99
CA THR A 93 15.49 -6.63 21.39
C THR A 93 15.00 -8.07 21.38
N ASP A 94 13.83 -8.33 21.97
CA ASP A 94 13.19 -9.65 21.98
C ASP A 94 12.86 -10.12 20.55
N PHE A 95 12.40 -9.21 19.68
CA PHE A 95 12.24 -9.46 18.24
C PHE A 95 13.57 -9.86 17.59
N ALA A 96 14.63 -9.07 17.81
CA ALA A 96 15.93 -9.35 17.20
C ALA A 96 16.52 -10.69 17.65
N VAL A 97 16.28 -11.10 18.90
CA VAL A 97 16.67 -12.43 19.41
C VAL A 97 15.80 -13.52 18.77
N LYS A 98 14.47 -13.33 18.74
CA LYS A 98 13.51 -14.31 18.20
C LYS A 98 13.80 -14.68 16.75
N PHE A 99 14.18 -13.71 15.92
CA PHE A 99 14.43 -13.87 14.50
C PHE A 99 15.92 -13.96 14.14
N ASP A 100 16.78 -14.32 15.09
CA ASP A 100 18.22 -14.54 14.85
C ASP A 100 18.99 -13.32 14.28
N VAL A 101 18.48 -12.12 14.50
CA VAL A 101 19.10 -10.87 14.04
C VAL A 101 20.16 -10.40 15.05
N PHE A 102 19.91 -10.54 16.35
CA PHE A 102 20.73 -9.91 17.40
C PHE A 102 22.22 -10.25 17.31
N ARG A 103 22.56 -11.55 17.18
CA ARG A 103 23.96 -12.01 17.11
C ARG A 103 24.71 -11.58 15.84
N ARG A 104 23.98 -11.07 14.84
CA ARG A 104 24.50 -10.61 13.53
C ARG A 104 24.79 -9.11 13.52
N ILE A 105 24.54 -8.42 14.64
CA ILE A 105 24.82 -7.00 14.80
C ILE A 105 26.27 -6.81 15.25
N ARG A 106 26.92 -5.78 14.70
CA ARG A 106 28.16 -5.19 15.20
C ARG A 106 27.83 -3.80 15.71
N PHE A 107 27.81 -3.67 17.03
CA PHE A 107 27.60 -2.42 17.74
C PHE A 107 28.86 -1.56 17.75
N ASN A 108 28.68 -0.27 18.01
CA ASN A 108 29.74 0.74 18.07
C ASN A 108 30.55 0.89 16.77
N VAL A 109 29.98 0.53 15.62
CA VAL A 109 30.61 0.68 14.31
C VAL A 109 30.00 1.88 13.58
N ASN A 110 30.78 2.96 13.47
CA ASN A 110 30.36 4.18 12.79
C ASN A 110 30.92 4.23 11.36
N ILE A 111 30.04 4.09 10.36
CA ILE A 111 30.39 4.22 8.95
C ILE A 111 30.35 5.70 8.53
N HIS A 112 31.45 6.20 7.96
CA HIS A 112 31.55 7.58 7.48
C HIS A 112 31.72 7.70 5.97
N MET A 113 32.12 6.62 5.28
CA MET A 113 32.27 6.59 3.83
C MET A 113 31.73 5.29 3.23
N ILE A 114 31.09 5.39 2.06
CA ILE A 114 30.61 4.26 1.26
C ILE A 114 31.06 4.45 -0.18
N GLU A 115 31.77 3.46 -0.73
CA GLU A 115 32.33 3.48 -2.07
C GLU A 115 31.70 2.41 -2.96
N LYS A 116 31.26 2.82 -4.15
CA LYS A 116 30.83 1.89 -5.19
C LYS A 116 32.06 1.28 -5.86
N LEU A 117 32.16 -0.06 -5.85
CA LEU A 117 33.28 -0.76 -6.47
C LEU A 117 33.05 -1.03 -7.96
N ASP A 118 34.13 -0.95 -8.76
CA ASP A 118 34.13 -1.17 -10.22
C ASP A 118 33.67 -2.58 -10.63
N LYS A 119 34.00 -3.60 -9.82
CA LYS A 119 33.66 -5.01 -10.08
C LYS A 119 32.26 -5.41 -9.58
N GLY A 120 31.43 -4.44 -9.18
CA GLY A 120 30.16 -4.69 -8.50
C GLY A 120 30.30 -4.69 -6.97
N GLY A 121 29.20 -4.39 -6.27
CA GLY A 121 29.19 -4.27 -4.81
C GLY A 121 29.69 -2.93 -4.27
N TRP A 122 29.96 -2.92 -2.96
CA TRP A 122 30.19 -1.74 -2.12
C TRP A 122 31.27 -1.99 -1.06
N GLU A 123 32.10 -0.98 -0.80
CA GLU A 123 33.00 -0.92 0.35
C GLU A 123 32.53 0.16 1.33
N LEU A 124 32.49 -0.17 2.61
CA LEU A 124 32.08 0.71 3.69
C LEU A 124 33.27 0.94 4.60
N VAL A 125 33.67 2.19 4.79
CA VAL A 125 34.79 2.59 5.63
C VAL A 125 34.27 3.34 6.85
N GLY A 126 34.79 2.97 8.00
CA GLY A 126 34.33 3.47 9.28
C GLY A 126 35.31 3.26 10.41
N GLU A 127 34.79 3.43 11.62
CA GLU A 127 35.52 3.27 12.87
C GLU A 127 34.75 2.36 13.82
N ASP A 128 35.47 1.45 14.47
CA ASP A 128 34.98 0.62 15.56
C ASP A 128 35.37 1.27 16.90
N ASN A 129 34.35 1.65 17.67
CA ASN A 129 34.46 2.37 18.93
C ASN A 129 34.29 1.45 20.16
N THR A 130 34.37 0.12 20.00
CA THR A 130 34.27 -0.82 21.12
C THR A 130 35.42 -0.68 22.13
N ALA A 131 36.64 -0.40 21.68
CA ALA A 131 37.76 -0.11 22.54
C ALA A 131 37.72 1.36 22.97
N ALA A 132 37.21 1.62 24.18
CA ALA A 132 36.89 2.95 24.71
C ALA A 132 38.03 4.00 24.67
N GLU A 133 39.29 3.59 24.46
CA GLU A 133 40.44 4.49 24.46
C GLU A 133 40.74 5.13 23.10
N LYS A 134 40.55 4.43 21.96
CA LYS A 134 40.77 4.97 20.60
C LYS A 134 39.92 4.25 19.53
N PRO A 135 39.24 4.99 18.63
CA PRO A 135 38.56 4.42 17.47
C PRO A 135 39.49 3.60 16.57
N VAL A 136 39.07 2.41 16.15
CA VAL A 136 39.85 1.52 15.28
C VAL A 136 39.32 1.59 13.85
N PRO A 137 40.13 1.95 12.84
CA PRO A 137 39.68 1.97 11.45
C PRO A 137 39.30 0.57 10.92
N VAL A 138 38.10 0.48 10.35
CA VAL A 138 37.50 -0.76 9.81
C VAL A 138 37.01 -0.55 8.38
N SER A 139 37.09 -1.62 7.58
CA SER A 139 36.50 -1.69 6.24
C SER A 139 35.62 -2.94 6.13
N TYR A 140 34.46 -2.79 5.52
CA TYR A 140 33.53 -3.87 5.22
C TYR A 140 33.21 -3.90 3.73
N ARG A 141 33.12 -5.08 3.13
CA ARG A 141 32.78 -5.26 1.72
C ARG A 141 31.53 -6.12 1.55
N CYS A 142 30.65 -5.72 0.65
CA CYS A 142 29.45 -6.48 0.33
C CYS A 142 29.03 -6.38 -1.14
N GLU A 143 28.20 -7.32 -1.57
CA GLU A 143 27.60 -7.30 -2.91
C GLU A 143 26.29 -6.51 -2.91
N LYS A 144 25.53 -6.60 -1.82
CA LYS A 144 24.24 -5.93 -1.62
C LYS A 144 24.25 -5.10 -0.35
N LEU A 145 23.77 -3.87 -0.46
CA LEU A 145 23.77 -2.91 0.64
C LEU A 145 22.35 -2.40 0.94
N ILE A 146 21.96 -2.40 2.21
CA ILE A 146 20.69 -1.87 2.69
C ILE A 146 20.97 -0.73 3.67
N MET A 147 20.52 0.47 3.33
CA MET A 147 20.69 1.66 4.15
C MET A 147 19.43 1.94 4.98
N CYS A 148 19.58 1.86 6.31
CA CYS A 148 18.50 1.99 7.31
C CYS A 148 18.83 3.05 8.38
N THR A 149 19.62 4.07 8.03
CA THR A 149 20.15 5.08 8.97
C THR A 149 19.09 6.04 9.54
N GLY A 150 17.93 6.15 8.90
CA GLY A 150 16.78 6.94 9.34
C GLY A 150 17.02 8.45 9.42
N LEU A 151 15.96 9.21 9.69
CA LEU A 151 16.02 10.67 9.77
C LEU A 151 16.52 11.19 11.13
N ALA A 152 16.05 10.60 12.22
CA ALA A 152 16.26 11.09 13.59
C ALA A 152 17.58 10.57 14.19
N SER A 153 18.68 10.82 13.48
CA SER A 153 20.01 10.29 13.83
C SER A 153 21.00 11.37 14.25
N THR A 154 20.90 12.58 13.69
CA THR A 154 21.82 13.70 13.97
C THR A 154 21.01 14.98 14.21
N PRO A 155 21.01 15.54 15.43
CA PRO A 155 20.25 16.74 15.74
C PRO A 155 20.79 17.95 14.97
N ASN A 156 19.92 18.90 14.62
CA ASN A 156 20.38 20.19 14.11
C ASN A 156 21.22 20.92 15.18
N PRO A 157 22.36 21.52 14.81
CA PRO A 157 23.19 22.25 15.76
C PRO A 157 22.43 23.48 16.29
N VAL A 158 22.60 23.75 17.59
CA VAL A 158 22.02 24.93 18.24
C VAL A 158 23.04 26.06 18.12
N SER A 159 22.84 26.92 17.12
CA SER A 159 23.71 28.07 16.88
C SER A 159 22.91 29.36 17.06
N TYR A 160 23.11 30.02 18.21
CA TYR A 160 22.63 31.36 18.46
C TYR A 160 23.84 32.28 18.67
N PRO A 161 23.87 33.49 18.08
CA PRO A 161 24.92 34.46 18.39
C PRO A 161 25.00 34.71 19.91
N GLY A 162 26.22 34.84 20.44
CA GLY A 162 26.44 35.07 21.87
C GLY A 162 26.27 33.84 22.79
N ARG A 163 26.08 32.63 22.23
CA ARG A 163 25.98 31.37 22.99
C ARG A 163 27.15 31.16 23.97
N GLU A 164 28.38 31.47 23.57
CA GLU A 164 29.57 31.30 24.43
C GLU A 164 29.52 32.19 25.68
N ALA A 165 28.93 33.39 25.56
CA ALA A 165 28.79 34.33 26.65
C ALA A 165 27.54 34.07 27.52
N PHE A 166 26.64 33.17 27.12
CA PHE A 166 25.33 32.97 27.77
C PHE A 166 25.43 32.50 29.23
N GLY A 167 26.44 31.67 29.53
CA GLY A 167 26.75 31.23 30.90
C GLY A 167 25.73 30.26 31.53
N LYS A 168 24.80 29.72 30.75
CA LYS A 168 23.77 28.76 31.19
C LYS A 168 23.70 27.56 30.21
N PRO A 169 23.14 26.39 30.62
CA PRO A 169 22.98 25.24 29.74
C PRO A 169 22.17 25.56 28.47
N VAL A 170 22.70 25.12 27.32
CA VAL A 170 22.04 25.21 26.01
C VAL A 170 22.01 23.82 25.38
N LEU A 171 20.84 23.21 25.38
CA LEU A 171 20.61 21.82 25.00
C LEU A 171 19.87 21.71 23.66
N ASN A 172 20.05 20.58 22.99
CA ASN A 172 19.24 20.17 21.84
C ASN A 172 18.39 18.93 22.17
N HIS A 173 17.53 18.52 21.24
CA HIS A 173 16.61 17.40 21.43
C HIS A 173 17.29 16.02 21.61
N GLY A 174 18.54 15.84 21.16
CA GLY A 174 19.32 14.63 21.43
C GLY A 174 19.81 14.51 22.88
N GLN A 175 19.70 15.58 23.67
CA GLN A 175 20.16 15.68 25.07
C GLN A 175 18.99 15.60 26.06
N LEU A 176 17.82 15.14 25.61
CA LEU A 176 16.62 15.09 26.46
C LEU A 176 16.66 14.00 27.52
N LYS A 177 17.41 12.91 27.30
CA LYS A 177 17.46 11.77 28.24
C LYS A 177 18.27 12.10 29.48
N VAL A 178 19.47 12.66 29.30
CA VAL A 178 20.42 12.86 30.40
C VAL A 178 20.41 14.31 30.84
N GLU A 179 20.92 15.22 30.01
CA GLU A 179 21.17 16.61 30.41
C GLU A 179 19.88 17.38 30.69
N ALA A 180 18.81 17.17 29.91
CA ALA A 180 17.53 17.82 30.20
C ALA A 180 16.88 17.25 31.47
N HIS A 181 17.08 15.98 31.78
CA HIS A 181 16.58 15.39 33.02
C HIS A 181 17.33 15.95 34.24
N GLU A 182 18.65 16.15 34.11
CA GLU A 182 19.46 16.84 35.12
C GLU A 182 18.96 18.27 35.35
N VAL A 183 18.77 19.04 34.27
CA VAL A 183 18.18 20.40 34.34
C VAL A 183 16.80 20.39 35.00
N ALA A 184 15.96 19.41 34.68
CA ALA A 184 14.62 19.30 35.25
C ALA A 184 14.65 18.94 36.74
N SER A 185 15.67 18.23 37.20
CA SER A 185 15.81 17.75 38.58
C SER A 185 16.61 18.69 39.48
N ASP A 186 17.42 19.59 38.91
CA ASP A 186 18.23 20.55 39.65
C ASP A 186 17.33 21.59 40.37
N PRO A 187 17.36 21.68 41.71
CA PRO A 187 16.56 22.66 42.46
C PRO A 187 16.98 24.12 42.20
N ASN A 188 18.18 24.37 41.70
CA ASN A 188 18.68 25.72 41.40
C ASN A 188 18.16 26.25 40.05
N VAL A 189 17.68 25.38 39.18
CA VAL A 189 17.04 25.76 37.93
C VAL A 189 15.58 26.06 38.24
N MET A 190 15.16 27.33 38.14
CA MET A 190 13.77 27.72 38.41
C MET A 190 13.01 27.99 37.10
N SER A 191 13.72 28.40 36.06
CA SER A 191 13.15 28.81 34.78
C SER A 191 13.84 28.16 33.59
N VAL A 192 13.07 27.65 32.62
CA VAL A 192 13.60 27.01 31.42
C VAL A 192 12.92 27.57 30.18
N THR A 193 13.71 27.89 29.16
CA THR A 193 13.20 28.31 27.86
C THR A 193 13.24 27.14 26.89
N ILE A 194 12.10 26.84 26.27
CA ILE A 194 11.98 25.76 25.29
C ILE A 194 11.63 26.38 23.94
N VAL A 195 12.44 26.11 22.92
CA VAL A 195 12.24 26.62 21.56
C VAL A 195 11.69 25.51 20.67
N GLY A 196 10.52 25.76 20.07
CA GLY A 196 9.87 24.84 19.12
C GLY A 196 8.67 24.11 19.72
N ALA A 197 7.62 23.99 18.92
CA ALA A 197 6.34 23.37 19.30
C ALA A 197 6.01 22.14 18.44
N SER A 198 7.02 21.30 18.19
CA SER A 198 6.85 19.93 17.65
C SER A 198 6.45 18.96 18.75
N LYS A 199 6.13 17.69 18.43
CA LYS A 199 5.82 16.66 19.44
C LYS A 199 6.89 16.59 20.53
N THR A 200 8.17 16.59 20.15
CA THR A 200 9.30 16.62 21.09
C THR A 200 9.37 17.92 21.89
N GLY A 201 8.90 19.04 21.34
CA GLY A 201 8.74 20.30 22.08
C GLY A 201 7.70 20.17 23.19
N TYR A 202 6.55 19.56 22.91
CA TYR A 202 5.56 19.24 23.94
C TYR A 202 6.12 18.27 24.99
N ASP A 203 6.91 17.27 24.58
CA ASP A 203 7.58 16.35 25.51
C ASP A 203 8.52 17.09 26.48
N ALA A 204 9.33 18.03 25.96
CA ALA A 204 10.23 18.85 26.77
C ALA A 204 9.45 19.79 27.72
N VAL A 205 8.35 20.39 27.25
CA VAL A 205 7.48 21.24 28.10
C VAL A 205 6.88 20.41 29.22
N GLN A 206 6.36 19.22 28.91
CA GLN A 206 5.81 18.31 29.91
C GLN A 206 6.87 17.89 30.94
N LEU A 207 8.08 17.54 30.49
CA LEU A 207 9.19 17.13 31.36
C LEU A 207 9.51 18.21 32.40
N MET A 208 9.59 19.47 31.96
CA MET A 208 9.95 20.60 32.82
C MET A 208 8.78 21.06 33.70
N ALA A 209 7.59 21.23 33.13
CA ALA A 209 6.44 21.74 33.85
C ALA A 209 5.95 20.77 34.93
N SER A 210 5.96 19.45 34.66
CA SER A 210 5.59 18.44 35.66
C SER A 210 6.51 18.40 36.88
N ARG A 211 7.73 18.96 36.79
CA ARG A 211 8.69 19.13 37.88
C ARG A 211 8.68 20.53 38.50
N GLY A 212 7.62 21.30 38.28
CA GLY A 212 7.41 22.61 38.89
C GLY A 212 8.25 23.74 38.32
N LYS A 213 8.96 23.52 37.19
CA LYS A 213 9.75 24.58 36.54
C LYS A 213 8.81 25.57 35.86
N LYS A 214 9.17 26.87 35.88
CA LYS A 214 8.53 27.88 35.04
C LYS A 214 9.06 27.78 33.62
N VAL A 215 8.19 27.68 32.63
CA VAL A 215 8.60 27.44 31.24
C VAL A 215 8.26 28.63 30.36
N THR A 216 9.25 29.17 29.66
CA THR A 216 9.04 30.10 28.55
C THR A 216 9.05 29.30 27.25
N TRP A 217 7.90 29.12 26.62
CA TRP A 217 7.76 28.35 25.39
C TRP A 217 7.81 29.26 24.16
N VAL A 218 8.96 29.27 23.50
CA VAL A 218 9.23 30.09 22.32
C VAL A 218 8.79 29.39 21.05
N ILE A 219 7.91 30.03 20.30
CA ILE A 219 7.53 29.64 18.93
C ILE A 219 8.04 30.74 18.00
N ARG A 220 8.88 30.38 17.04
CA ARG A 220 9.44 31.35 16.09
C ARG A 220 8.34 31.97 15.22
N GLU A 221 8.39 33.29 15.07
CA GLU A 221 7.52 34.02 14.15
C GLU A 221 7.92 33.73 12.70
N SER A 222 9.22 33.69 12.41
CA SER A 222 9.81 33.12 11.19
C SER A 222 9.61 31.60 11.04
N GLY A 223 8.95 30.93 11.97
CA GLY A 223 8.79 29.49 12.01
C GLY A 223 7.52 28.97 11.35
N GLY A 224 7.34 27.65 11.38
CA GLY A 224 6.11 27.00 10.91
C GLY A 224 4.97 26.96 11.95
N GLY A 225 5.10 27.65 13.08
CA GLY A 225 4.14 27.57 14.18
C GLY A 225 4.12 26.22 14.91
N GLY A 226 3.04 25.97 15.65
CA GLY A 226 2.78 24.69 16.33
C GLY A 226 2.47 23.55 15.37
N VAL A 227 2.58 22.31 15.85
CA VAL A 227 2.11 21.11 15.14
C VAL A 227 0.69 20.74 15.56
N TRP A 228 -0.02 20.01 14.71
CA TRP A 228 -1.36 19.53 15.04
C TRP A 228 -1.28 18.46 16.13
N MET A 229 -1.78 18.79 17.32
CA MET A 229 -1.92 17.84 18.42
C MET A 229 -3.36 17.35 18.49
N SER A 230 -3.56 16.04 18.58
CA SER A 230 -4.89 15.42 18.58
C SER A 230 -5.04 14.45 19.75
N PRO A 231 -6.26 14.20 20.25
CA PRO A 231 -6.51 13.06 21.10
C PRO A 231 -6.25 11.74 20.36
N PRO A 232 -5.99 10.63 21.07
CA PRO A 232 -5.87 9.31 20.45
C PRO A 232 -7.18 8.85 19.79
N TRP A 233 -8.33 9.42 20.17
CA TRP A 233 -9.65 9.05 19.67
C TRP A 233 -10.35 10.25 19.04
N VAL A 234 -10.85 10.08 17.83
CA VAL A 234 -11.62 11.09 17.09
C VAL A 234 -13.07 10.66 16.91
N LYS A 235 -13.99 11.62 17.02
CA LYS A 235 -15.42 11.39 16.76
C LYS A 235 -15.70 11.59 15.26
N MET A 236 -16.22 10.57 14.59
CA MET A 236 -16.70 10.64 13.21
C MET A 236 -18.18 10.26 13.17
N GLY A 237 -19.04 11.28 13.29
CA GLY A 237 -20.49 11.06 13.40
C GLY A 237 -20.82 10.33 14.71
N PRO A 238 -21.59 9.21 14.69
CA PRO A 238 -21.88 8.44 15.89
C PRO A 238 -20.71 7.55 16.34
N PHE A 239 -19.62 7.47 15.58
CA PHE A 239 -18.50 6.56 15.84
C PHE A 239 -17.35 7.27 16.55
N THR A 240 -16.67 6.56 17.43
CA THR A 240 -15.39 6.97 18.01
C THR A 240 -14.32 6.06 17.41
N LEU A 241 -13.38 6.62 16.65
CA LEU A 241 -12.34 5.90 15.93
C LEU A 241 -10.97 6.28 16.48
N GLN A 242 -10.05 5.32 16.50
CA GLN A 242 -8.64 5.59 16.78
C GLN A 242 -8.07 6.43 15.64
N LEU A 243 -7.39 7.53 15.98
CA LEU A 243 -6.84 8.46 14.99
C LEU A 243 -5.84 7.76 14.05
N GLU A 244 -5.02 6.86 14.57
CA GLU A 244 -4.07 6.08 13.79
C GLU A 244 -4.78 5.18 12.77
N HIS A 245 -5.89 4.55 13.14
CA HIS A 245 -6.69 3.75 12.21
C HIS A 245 -7.28 4.61 11.11
N VAL A 246 -7.72 5.84 11.41
CA VAL A 246 -8.19 6.76 10.39
C VAL A 246 -7.10 7.01 9.32
N ALA A 247 -5.84 7.17 9.71
CA ALA A 247 -4.73 7.34 8.77
C ALA A 247 -4.43 6.07 7.93
N THR A 248 -4.83 4.88 8.40
CA THR A 248 -4.60 3.60 7.73
C THR A 248 -5.87 2.91 7.21
N MET A 249 -7.02 3.59 7.23
CA MET A 249 -8.29 3.10 6.69
C MET A 249 -8.39 3.38 5.19
N ARG A 250 -8.69 2.35 4.39
CA ARG A 250 -8.90 2.49 2.92
C ARG A 250 -9.88 3.61 2.58
N PHE A 251 -11.05 3.61 3.24
CA PHE A 251 -12.08 4.63 3.07
C PHE A 251 -11.53 6.06 3.25
N PHE A 252 -10.77 6.30 4.31
CA PHE A 252 -10.26 7.63 4.61
C PHE A 252 -9.22 8.09 3.58
N THR A 253 -8.39 7.16 3.09
CA THR A 253 -7.37 7.47 2.08
C THR A 253 -7.94 7.93 0.73
N TRP A 254 -9.25 7.75 0.48
CA TRP A 254 -9.90 8.28 -0.72
C TRP A 254 -10.01 9.81 -0.68
N PHE A 255 -10.11 10.38 0.52
CA PHE A 255 -10.22 11.82 0.75
C PHE A 255 -8.87 12.54 0.77
N SER A 256 -7.75 11.81 0.62
CA SER A 256 -6.44 12.40 0.34
C SER A 256 -6.12 12.28 -1.15
N PRO A 257 -5.73 13.36 -1.84
CA PRO A 257 -5.22 13.24 -3.20
C PRO A 257 -3.90 12.49 -3.13
N CYS A 258 -3.70 11.46 -3.96
CA CYS A 258 -2.58 10.53 -3.81
C CYS A 258 -2.11 10.01 -5.16
N VAL A 259 -0.82 10.20 -5.48
CA VAL A 259 -0.21 9.72 -6.73
C VAL A 259 -0.13 8.19 -6.82
N TRP A 260 -0.17 7.49 -5.67
CA TRP A 260 -0.27 6.04 -5.60
C TRP A 260 -1.73 5.54 -5.55
N GLY A 261 -2.72 6.43 -5.67
CA GLY A 261 -4.13 6.12 -5.49
C GLY A 261 -4.74 5.17 -6.52
N GLU A 262 -4.00 4.78 -7.56
CA GLU A 262 -4.41 3.74 -8.51
C GLU A 262 -4.09 2.33 -8.02
N TYR A 263 -3.13 2.20 -7.08
CA TYR A 263 -2.66 0.91 -6.58
C TYR A 263 -3.54 0.29 -5.50
N ASP A 264 -4.53 1.01 -4.96
CA ASP A 264 -5.40 0.47 -3.91
C ASP A 264 -6.76 -0.03 -4.40
N GLY A 265 -7.04 0.10 -5.70
CA GLY A 265 -8.27 -0.38 -6.34
C GLY A 265 -9.43 0.63 -6.40
N TYR A 266 -9.26 1.86 -5.90
CA TYR A 266 -10.34 2.86 -5.79
C TYR A 266 -10.06 4.16 -6.58
N SER A 267 -9.39 4.04 -7.73
CA SER A 267 -9.02 5.20 -8.55
C SER A 267 -10.21 6.05 -8.99
N TRP A 268 -11.35 5.43 -9.34
CA TRP A 268 -12.55 6.14 -9.76
C TRP A 268 -13.14 7.00 -8.63
N VAL A 269 -13.10 6.50 -7.37
CA VAL A 269 -13.54 7.26 -6.19
C VAL A 269 -12.69 8.51 -6.04
N ARG A 270 -11.37 8.39 -6.15
CA ARG A 270 -10.46 9.54 -6.10
C ARG A 270 -10.64 10.49 -7.27
N ARG A 271 -10.88 9.99 -8.48
CA ARG A 271 -11.18 10.83 -9.66
C ARG A 271 -12.46 11.63 -9.42
N PHE A 272 -13.50 11.03 -8.84
CA PHE A 272 -14.70 11.76 -8.45
C PHE A 272 -14.40 12.80 -7.35
N LEU A 273 -13.81 12.37 -6.22
CA LEU A 273 -13.57 13.21 -5.04
C LEU A 273 -12.61 14.36 -5.31
N HIS A 274 -11.56 14.18 -6.10
CA HIS A 274 -10.56 15.22 -6.34
C HIS A 274 -10.73 15.91 -7.71
N GLY A 275 -11.28 15.22 -8.71
CA GLY A 275 -11.45 15.73 -10.06
C GLY A 275 -12.71 16.58 -10.27
N THR A 276 -13.81 16.29 -9.55
CA THR A 276 -15.07 17.05 -9.69
C THR A 276 -15.19 18.18 -8.67
N TRP A 277 -15.95 19.22 -9.00
CA TRP A 277 -16.25 20.30 -8.04
C TRP A 277 -17.00 19.78 -6.81
N LEU A 278 -18.03 18.96 -7.01
CA LEU A 278 -18.82 18.38 -5.92
C LEU A 278 -17.97 17.50 -5.00
N GLY A 279 -17.16 16.63 -5.57
CA GLY A 279 -16.22 15.81 -4.82
C GLY A 279 -15.26 16.65 -3.98
N ARG A 280 -14.68 17.70 -4.56
CA ARG A 280 -13.75 18.59 -3.83
C ARG A 280 -14.44 19.33 -2.69
N THR A 281 -15.71 19.69 -2.85
CA THR A 281 -16.50 20.26 -1.76
C THR A 281 -16.71 19.25 -0.63
N MET A 282 -16.93 17.97 -0.93
CA MET A 282 -17.02 16.91 0.08
C MET A 282 -15.69 16.72 0.82
N VAL A 283 -14.58 16.63 0.07
CA VAL A 283 -13.22 16.56 0.63
C VAL A 283 -12.97 17.74 1.56
N HIS A 284 -13.20 18.97 1.09
CA HIS A 284 -13.03 20.17 1.91
C HIS A 284 -13.82 20.12 3.22
N ARG A 285 -15.11 19.77 3.15
CA ARG A 285 -15.98 19.68 4.34
C ARG A 285 -15.51 18.64 5.34
N LEU A 286 -15.05 17.47 4.88
CA LEU A 286 -14.53 16.43 5.76
C LEU A 286 -13.29 16.93 6.52
N TRP A 287 -12.31 17.46 5.78
CA TRP A 287 -11.07 17.95 6.38
C TRP A 287 -11.30 19.14 7.31
N GLU A 288 -12.21 20.03 6.95
CA GLU A 288 -12.56 21.18 7.78
C GLU A 288 -13.29 20.76 9.06
N LYS A 289 -14.14 19.74 8.99
CA LYS A 289 -14.77 19.15 10.18
C LYS A 289 -13.72 18.57 11.13
N ILE A 290 -12.79 17.76 10.63
CA ILE A 290 -11.72 17.15 11.45
C ILE A 290 -10.83 18.24 12.08
N ARG A 291 -10.51 19.29 11.31
CA ARG A 291 -9.79 20.47 11.79
C ARG A 291 -10.53 21.12 12.96
N MET A 292 -11.82 21.42 12.79
CA MET A 292 -12.62 22.05 13.83
C MET A 292 -12.82 21.18 15.07
N ASP A 293 -13.01 19.87 14.91
CA ASP A 293 -13.08 18.94 16.03
C ASP A 293 -11.77 18.93 16.84
N THR A 294 -10.62 18.96 16.15
CA THR A 294 -9.30 19.06 16.78
C THR A 294 -9.10 20.41 17.49
N VAL A 295 -9.50 21.53 16.86
CA VAL A 295 -9.44 22.87 17.47
C VAL A 295 -10.30 22.95 18.73
N ASN A 296 -11.52 22.42 18.67
CA ASN A 296 -12.48 22.43 19.77
C ASN A 296 -12.00 21.56 20.95
N PHE A 297 -11.42 20.39 20.64
CA PHE A 297 -10.85 19.50 21.64
C PHE A 297 -9.70 20.16 22.40
N ASN A 298 -8.73 20.71 21.67
CA ASN A 298 -7.57 21.37 22.29
C ASN A 298 -7.93 22.69 22.98
N GLY A 299 -9.10 23.27 22.66
CA GLY A 299 -9.53 24.54 23.20
C GLY A 299 -8.68 25.71 22.71
N TYR A 300 -8.04 25.59 21.55
CA TYR A 300 -7.17 26.66 21.01
C TYR A 300 -7.88 28.01 20.98
N ARG A 301 -9.17 28.03 20.65
CA ARG A 301 -9.95 29.27 20.54
C ARG A 301 -10.75 29.63 21.81
N LYS A 302 -10.52 28.92 22.92
CA LYS A 302 -11.19 29.18 24.20
C LYS A 302 -10.37 30.10 25.12
N ASN A 303 -9.06 30.18 24.92
CA ASN A 303 -8.16 30.98 25.74
C ASN A 303 -7.05 31.57 24.85
N GLU A 304 -6.81 32.87 24.97
CA GLU A 304 -5.82 33.60 24.16
C GLU A 304 -4.40 33.02 24.31
N SER A 305 -4.00 32.61 25.52
CA SER A 305 -2.70 32.00 25.78
C SER A 305 -2.50 30.69 25.02
N ILE A 306 -3.55 29.87 24.88
CA ILE A 306 -3.50 28.57 24.19
C ILE A 306 -3.68 28.74 22.67
N SER A 307 -4.35 29.79 22.21
CA SER A 307 -4.58 30.08 20.77
C SER A 307 -3.30 30.17 19.96
N GLN A 308 -2.20 30.51 20.62
CA GLN A 308 -0.87 30.58 20.02
C GLN A 308 -0.35 29.21 19.53
N LEU A 309 -0.88 28.11 20.05
CA LEU A 309 -0.53 26.74 19.62
C LEU A 309 -1.31 26.25 18.40
N GLU A 310 -2.37 26.95 17.97
CA GLU A 310 -3.13 26.55 16.77
C GLU A 310 -2.21 26.64 15.53
N PRO A 311 -2.03 25.54 14.78
CA PRO A 311 -1.28 25.58 13.53
C PRO A 311 -1.96 26.48 12.50
N TYR A 312 -1.17 27.15 11.66
CA TYR A 312 -1.69 28.11 10.68
C TYR A 312 -2.36 27.43 9.48
N GLU A 313 -1.89 26.25 9.11
CA GLU A 313 -2.40 25.48 7.99
C GLU A 313 -3.52 24.53 8.39
N SER A 314 -4.43 24.23 7.46
CA SER A 314 -5.42 23.15 7.65
C SER A 314 -4.73 21.80 7.77
N LEU A 315 -5.32 20.89 8.57
CA LEU A 315 -4.94 19.48 8.66
C LEU A 315 -4.86 18.80 7.30
N PHE A 316 -5.64 19.26 6.32
CA PHE A 316 -5.50 18.78 4.95
C PHE A 316 -4.05 18.90 4.51
N TRP A 317 -3.39 20.04 4.65
CA TRP A 317 -2.05 20.32 4.09
C TRP A 317 -0.87 19.91 4.98
N SER A 318 -1.12 19.27 6.12
CA SER A 318 -0.09 19.03 7.13
C SER A 318 0.17 17.54 7.34
N ALA A 319 1.45 17.20 7.37
CA ALA A 319 1.94 15.92 7.90
C ALA A 319 2.53 16.09 9.31
N ARG A 320 2.56 17.32 9.83
CA ARG A 320 3.06 17.65 11.17
C ARG A 320 2.00 17.39 12.22
N VAL A 321 1.82 16.11 12.55
CA VAL A 321 0.82 15.63 13.50
C VAL A 321 1.46 14.96 14.71
N GLY A 322 0.81 15.07 15.86
CA GLY A 322 1.19 14.43 17.12
C GLY A 322 -0.03 14.10 17.98
N VAL A 323 0.16 13.24 18.97
CA VAL A 323 -0.90 12.84 19.90
C VAL A 323 -0.60 13.36 21.32
N LEU A 324 -1.64 13.81 22.01
CA LEU A 324 -1.55 14.15 23.43
C LEU A 324 -1.56 12.86 24.28
N ASN A 325 -0.38 12.42 24.70
CA ASN A 325 -0.18 11.17 25.45
C ASN A 325 0.42 11.39 26.87
N TYR A 326 0.14 12.55 27.45
CA TYR A 326 0.68 13.01 28.73
C TYR A 326 -0.25 12.69 29.90
N PRO A 327 0.29 12.55 31.13
CA PRO A 327 -0.53 12.58 32.34
C PRO A 327 -1.22 13.94 32.50
N GLY A 328 -2.55 13.94 32.64
CA GLY A 328 -3.35 15.17 32.74
C GLY A 328 -3.44 15.95 31.43
N ASN A 329 -3.87 17.21 31.52
CA ASN A 329 -3.97 18.10 30.37
C ASN A 329 -2.81 19.10 30.36
N ILE A 330 -1.91 18.98 29.38
CA ILE A 330 -0.73 19.86 29.27
C ILE A 330 -1.10 21.35 29.14
N HIS A 331 -2.30 21.66 28.65
CA HIS A 331 -2.78 23.04 28.54
C HIS A 331 -3.08 23.68 29.89
N ASP A 332 -3.27 22.89 30.96
CA ASP A 332 -3.51 23.42 32.30
C ASP A 332 -2.30 24.22 32.80
N TYR A 333 -1.09 23.79 32.46
CA TYR A 333 0.15 24.54 32.73
C TYR A 333 0.20 25.89 32.02
N VAL A 334 -0.39 25.99 30.83
CA VAL A 334 -0.49 27.26 30.08
C VAL A 334 -1.52 28.17 30.76
N THR A 335 -2.69 27.64 31.09
CA THR A 335 -3.76 28.45 31.71
C THR A 335 -3.44 28.91 33.13
N SER A 336 -2.64 28.15 33.88
CA SER A 336 -2.16 28.53 35.21
C SER A 336 -1.02 29.55 35.18
N GLY A 337 -0.43 29.82 34.01
CA GLY A 337 0.71 30.72 33.84
C GLY A 337 2.07 30.10 34.18
N GLN A 338 2.13 28.80 34.51
CA GLN A 338 3.40 28.09 34.70
C GLN A 338 4.18 27.98 33.38
N VAL A 339 3.47 27.79 32.27
CA VAL A 339 4.03 27.81 30.92
C VAL A 339 3.54 29.07 30.20
N GLN A 340 4.47 29.95 29.84
CA GLN A 340 4.17 31.16 29.06
C GLN A 340 4.60 30.96 27.61
N ILE A 341 3.66 31.04 26.68
CA ILE A 341 3.95 30.95 25.25
C ILE A 341 4.28 32.34 24.69
N ILE A 342 5.38 32.43 23.94
CA ILE A 342 5.78 33.64 23.24
C ILE A 342 6.08 33.34 21.76
N LYS A 343 5.46 34.12 20.87
CA LYS A 343 5.68 34.05 19.43
C LYS A 343 6.69 35.10 18.98
N LYS A 344 7.99 34.78 19.06
CA LYS A 344 9.09 35.69 18.71
C LYS A 344 10.29 34.93 18.18
N ASP A 345 11.07 35.59 17.33
CA ASP A 345 12.38 35.11 16.94
C ASP A 345 13.46 35.53 17.94
N ILE A 346 14.38 34.62 18.25
CA ILE A 346 15.54 34.89 19.10
C ILE A 346 16.62 35.53 18.21
N SER A 347 17.07 36.72 18.57
CA SER A 347 18.14 37.44 17.85
C SER A 347 19.52 36.94 18.30
N HIS A 348 19.76 36.94 19.62
CA HIS A 348 21.02 36.51 20.22
C HIS A 348 20.86 36.19 21.70
N LEU A 349 21.83 35.46 22.24
CA LEU A 349 21.97 35.15 23.65
C LEU A 349 22.97 36.10 24.29
N SER A 350 22.69 36.52 25.52
CA SER A 350 23.53 37.41 26.32
C SER A 350 23.86 36.78 27.67
N LYS A 351 24.89 37.31 28.31
CA LYS A 351 25.36 36.88 29.63
C LYS A 351 24.25 36.80 30.69
N ASN A 352 24.49 35.95 31.67
CA ASN A 352 23.59 35.65 32.80
C ASN A 352 22.25 35.02 32.40
N GLY A 353 22.19 34.25 31.30
CA GLY A 353 20.94 33.57 30.90
C GLY A 353 19.92 34.48 30.21
N THR A 354 20.37 35.60 29.63
CA THR A 354 19.47 36.55 28.96
C THR A 354 19.23 36.14 27.50
N ILE A 355 17.96 36.00 27.12
CA ILE A 355 17.53 35.78 25.74
C ILE A 355 17.03 37.11 25.19
N ASN A 356 17.58 37.55 24.06
CA ASN A 356 17.13 38.74 23.36
C ASN A 356 16.32 38.33 22.13
N PHE A 357 15.14 38.91 21.99
CA PHE A 357 14.28 38.68 20.84
C PHE A 357 14.58 39.69 19.72
N ALA A 358 14.00 39.46 18.55
CA ALA A 358 14.16 40.32 17.38
C ALA A 358 13.42 41.67 17.50
N ASP A 359 12.49 41.79 18.45
CA ASP A 359 11.74 43.02 18.74
C ASP A 359 12.33 43.80 19.93
N ASP A 360 13.62 43.57 20.23
CA ASP A 360 14.38 44.17 21.33
C ASP A 360 13.86 43.86 22.75
N THR A 361 12.84 43.00 22.89
CA THR A 361 12.44 42.49 24.20
C THR A 361 13.38 41.40 24.70
N THR A 362 13.41 41.18 26.02
CA THR A 362 14.29 40.17 26.63
C THR A 362 13.53 39.26 27.59
N SER A 363 14.09 38.08 27.83
CA SER A 363 13.63 37.14 28.86
C SER A 363 14.83 36.51 29.58
N GLN A 364 14.65 36.21 30.87
CA GLN A 364 15.66 35.53 31.69
C GLN A 364 15.34 34.04 31.78
N THR A 365 16.38 33.21 31.77
CA THR A 365 16.23 31.75 31.89
C THR A 365 17.45 31.10 32.54
N ASP A 366 17.25 29.99 33.24
CA ASP A 366 18.34 29.20 33.82
C ASP A 366 18.86 28.12 32.87
N ALA A 367 18.06 27.73 31.88
CA ALA A 367 18.48 26.84 30.80
C ALA A 367 17.70 27.13 29.51
N LEU A 368 18.26 26.75 28.37
CA LEU A 368 17.62 26.81 27.06
C LEU A 368 17.64 25.43 26.39
N ILE A 369 16.48 24.97 25.92
CA ILE A 369 16.34 23.71 25.18
C ILE A 369 15.78 24.02 23.79
N ALA A 370 16.59 23.81 22.77
CA ALA A 370 16.24 24.10 21.39
C ALA A 370 15.83 22.84 20.62
N ILE A 371 14.54 22.71 20.34
CA ILE A 371 13.94 21.62 19.56
C ILE A 371 13.84 22.05 18.10
N THR A 372 14.98 22.11 17.42
CA THR A 372 15.13 22.64 16.05
C THR A 372 15.08 21.56 14.96
N GLY A 373 14.73 20.31 15.31
CA GLY A 373 14.60 19.19 14.36
C GLY A 373 15.94 18.56 13.97
N TRP A 374 15.90 17.63 13.01
CA TRP A 374 17.04 16.79 12.66
C TRP A 374 17.70 17.21 11.35
N LYS A 375 18.98 16.88 11.17
CA LYS A 375 19.69 17.05 9.90
C LYS A 375 19.07 16.11 8.87
N LEU A 376 18.49 16.67 7.81
CA LEU A 376 17.80 15.86 6.78
C LEU A 376 18.80 15.15 5.85
N SER A 377 20.01 15.69 5.66
CA SER A 377 21.06 15.06 4.84
C SER A 377 21.87 14.02 5.64
N PRO A 378 22.22 12.87 5.03
CA PRO A 378 23.10 11.88 5.66
C PRO A 378 24.45 12.46 6.05
N ASN A 379 25.10 11.84 7.04
CA ASN A 379 26.46 12.16 7.45
C ASN A 379 27.49 11.16 6.92
N ILE A 380 27.23 10.59 5.73
CA ILE A 380 28.05 9.57 5.07
C ILE A 380 28.48 10.15 3.73
N GLN A 381 29.78 10.11 3.46
CA GLN A 381 30.33 10.45 2.15
C GLN A 381 30.14 9.27 1.19
N TYR A 382 29.67 9.53 -0.03
CA TYR A 382 29.58 8.51 -1.06
C TYR A 382 30.66 8.72 -2.12
N LYS A 383 31.27 7.62 -2.56
CA LYS A 383 32.32 7.61 -3.59
C LYS A 383 31.89 6.76 -4.81
N PRO A 384 32.28 7.16 -6.04
CA PRO A 384 33.04 8.37 -6.40
C PRO A 384 32.28 9.68 -6.09
N ASP A 385 33.00 10.78 -5.91
CA ASP A 385 32.38 12.06 -5.55
C ASP A 385 31.33 12.48 -6.60
N GLY A 386 30.17 12.95 -6.14
CA GLY A 386 29.04 13.33 -7.00
C GLY A 386 28.05 12.20 -7.28
N ILE A 387 28.35 10.95 -6.88
CA ILE A 387 27.43 9.83 -7.05
C ILE A 387 26.10 10.03 -6.28
N GLU A 388 26.08 10.87 -5.23
CA GLU A 388 24.91 11.14 -4.41
C GLU A 388 23.69 11.59 -5.23
N ALA A 389 23.90 12.45 -6.23
CA ALA A 389 22.84 12.92 -7.14
C ALA A 389 22.23 11.74 -7.92
N SER A 390 23.09 10.85 -8.43
CA SER A 390 22.67 9.61 -9.10
C SER A 390 21.97 8.64 -8.14
N LEU A 391 22.40 8.62 -6.87
CA LEU A 391 21.79 7.81 -5.83
C LEU A 391 20.43 8.35 -5.38
N GLY A 392 20.10 9.61 -5.70
CA GLY A 392 18.91 10.28 -5.21
C GLY A 392 19.00 10.65 -3.74
N ILE A 393 20.22 10.87 -3.24
CA ILE A 393 20.51 11.30 -1.86
C ILE A 393 20.74 12.82 -1.88
N PRO A 394 20.32 13.57 -0.83
CA PRO A 394 20.58 14.99 -0.72
C PRO A 394 22.06 15.35 -0.87
N THR A 395 22.37 16.29 -1.76
CA THR A 395 23.72 16.79 -2.04
C THR A 395 23.70 18.27 -2.39
N GLU A 396 24.80 18.98 -2.08
CA GLU A 396 25.04 20.36 -2.51
C GLU A 396 25.80 20.42 -3.86
N ASN A 397 26.36 19.29 -4.30
CA ASN A 397 27.31 19.21 -5.41
C ASN A 397 26.68 18.71 -6.72
N MET A 398 25.44 19.13 -7.01
CA MET A 398 24.75 18.74 -8.25
C MET A 398 25.29 19.56 -9.44
N SER A 399 25.54 18.91 -10.58
CA SER A 399 25.95 19.63 -11.79
C SER A 399 24.80 20.47 -12.36
N SER A 400 25.11 21.49 -13.18
CA SER A 400 24.09 22.27 -13.86
C SER A 400 23.20 21.41 -14.77
N GLU A 401 23.76 20.42 -15.46
CA GLU A 401 22.98 19.51 -16.31
C GLU A 401 22.01 18.64 -15.49
N GLU A 402 22.46 18.13 -14.34
CA GLU A 402 21.61 17.34 -13.44
C GLU A 402 20.49 18.21 -12.85
N GLN A 403 20.79 19.46 -12.50
CA GLN A 403 19.81 20.40 -11.99
C GLN A 403 18.74 20.72 -13.04
N ASP A 404 19.14 20.98 -14.29
CA ASP A 404 18.22 21.23 -15.40
C ASP A 404 17.37 19.99 -15.72
N PHE A 405 17.98 18.80 -15.70
CA PHE A 405 17.28 17.52 -15.90
C PHE A 405 16.17 17.30 -14.88
N TRP A 406 16.48 17.48 -13.59
CA TRP A 406 15.46 17.34 -12.54
C TRP A 406 14.43 18.47 -12.56
N THR A 407 14.83 19.69 -12.91
CA THR A 407 13.90 20.82 -13.04
C THR A 407 12.86 20.55 -14.12
N HIS A 408 13.27 19.98 -15.25
CA HIS A 408 12.35 19.58 -16.31
C HIS A 408 11.37 18.49 -15.84
N LEU A 409 11.88 17.40 -15.25
CA LEU A 409 11.04 16.32 -14.73
C LEU A 409 10.08 16.76 -13.63
N ASP A 410 10.52 17.65 -12.75
CA ASP A 410 9.69 18.19 -11.67
C ASP A 410 8.55 19.03 -12.23
N LYS A 411 8.80 19.84 -13.26
CA LYS A 411 7.76 20.63 -13.93
C LYS A 411 6.68 19.74 -14.55
N ASP A 412 7.09 18.66 -15.22
CA ASP A 412 6.17 17.70 -15.81
C ASP A 412 5.38 16.95 -14.73
N ALA A 413 6.04 16.53 -13.65
CA ALA A 413 5.42 15.86 -12.52
C ALA A 413 4.42 16.78 -11.80
N GLU A 414 4.78 18.03 -11.53
CA GLU A 414 3.89 19.04 -10.97
C GLU A 414 2.65 19.24 -11.85
N HIS A 415 2.84 19.40 -13.16
CA HIS A 415 1.74 19.57 -14.09
C HIS A 415 0.77 18.38 -14.04
N GLU A 416 1.30 17.15 -14.08
CA GLU A 416 0.50 15.92 -14.00
C GLU A 416 -0.27 15.83 -12.67
N ILE A 417 0.38 16.15 -11.55
CA ILE A 417 -0.22 16.09 -10.20
C ILE A 417 -1.33 17.15 -10.06
N LEU A 418 -1.07 18.39 -10.47
CA LEU A 418 -2.04 19.49 -10.34
C LEU A 418 -3.23 19.31 -11.27
N GLN A 419 -3.04 18.70 -12.45
CA GLN A 419 -4.12 18.33 -13.35
C GLN A 419 -5.00 17.23 -12.74
N LYS A 420 -4.38 16.20 -12.13
CA LYS A 420 -5.10 15.10 -11.45
C LYS A 420 -5.81 15.55 -10.18
N PHE A 421 -5.21 16.50 -9.45
CA PHE A 421 -5.71 16.96 -8.15
C PHE A 421 -5.84 18.49 -8.12
N PRO A 422 -6.87 19.08 -8.78
CA PRO A 422 -7.06 20.53 -8.84
C PRO A 422 -7.11 21.24 -7.48
N TYR A 423 -7.48 20.54 -6.40
CA TYR A 423 -7.47 21.11 -5.05
C TYR A 423 -6.05 21.52 -4.59
N LEU A 424 -5.00 20.86 -5.11
CA LEU A 424 -3.60 21.16 -4.82
C LEU A 424 -3.11 22.47 -5.47
N THR A 425 -3.86 23.06 -6.41
CA THR A 425 -3.49 24.32 -7.08
C THR A 425 -3.57 25.56 -6.18
N ARG A 426 -4.16 25.41 -4.98
CA ARG A 426 -4.37 26.51 -4.02
C ARG A 426 -3.70 26.18 -2.69
N PRO A 427 -2.36 26.13 -2.62
CA PRO A 427 -1.64 25.86 -1.39
C PRO A 427 -1.88 26.98 -0.33
N PRO A 428 -1.61 26.71 0.96
CA PRO A 428 -1.64 27.74 1.99
C PRO A 428 -0.73 28.93 1.65
N LYS A 429 -1.17 30.16 1.97
CA LYS A 429 -0.39 31.39 1.69
C LYS A 429 0.93 31.45 2.49
N ASN A 430 0.92 30.96 3.72
CA ASN A 430 2.08 30.97 4.62
C ASN A 430 2.78 29.61 4.53
N VAL A 431 3.72 29.48 3.59
CA VAL A 431 4.61 28.32 3.50
C VAL A 431 5.74 28.50 4.52
N ILE A 432 6.23 27.40 5.11
CA ILE A 432 7.36 27.46 6.04
C ILE A 432 8.59 28.04 5.31
N PRO A 433 9.22 29.11 5.82
CA PRO A 433 10.35 29.77 5.13
C PRO A 433 11.68 29.00 5.27
N TYR A 434 11.64 27.75 5.78
CA TYR A 434 12.81 26.90 5.90
C TYR A 434 13.32 26.54 4.51
N LYS A 435 14.61 26.73 4.27
CA LYS A 435 15.28 26.32 3.05
C LYS A 435 16.59 25.63 3.41
N GLN A 436 16.84 24.48 2.81
CA GLN A 436 18.15 23.84 2.85
C GLN A 436 18.88 24.07 1.52
N LYS A 437 20.21 24.07 1.59
CA LYS A 437 21.10 24.20 0.43
C LYS A 437 21.37 22.88 -0.31
N VAL A 438 20.73 21.78 0.11
CA VAL A 438 20.86 20.46 -0.50
C VAL A 438 19.67 20.13 -1.41
N SER A 439 19.92 19.26 -2.40
CA SER A 439 18.86 18.61 -3.17
C SER A 439 17.94 17.74 -2.30
N PRO A 440 16.70 17.46 -2.72
CA PRO A 440 15.80 16.56 -1.99
C PRO A 440 16.18 15.10 -2.19
N TYR A 441 15.71 14.22 -1.30
CA TYR A 441 15.69 12.78 -1.55
C TYR A 441 14.82 12.44 -2.77
N ARG A 442 15.37 11.64 -3.67
CA ARG A 442 14.75 11.21 -4.94
C ARG A 442 14.93 9.72 -5.13
N LEU A 443 14.17 8.93 -4.39
CA LEU A 443 14.24 7.48 -4.44
C LEU A 443 13.10 6.89 -5.26
N TYR A 444 13.43 6.02 -6.21
CA TYR A 444 12.47 5.22 -6.95
C TYR A 444 11.66 4.35 -5.98
N ARG A 445 10.33 4.49 -6.02
CA ARG A 445 9.40 3.86 -5.07
C ARG A 445 9.71 4.16 -3.59
N GLY A 446 10.41 5.27 -3.31
CA GLY A 446 10.84 5.64 -1.96
C GLY A 446 11.94 4.74 -1.38
N MET A 447 12.62 3.95 -2.22
CA MET A 447 13.63 2.97 -1.76
C MET A 447 14.89 2.92 -2.63
N ALA A 448 14.75 2.80 -3.95
CA ALA A 448 15.88 2.49 -4.82
C ALA A 448 16.50 3.74 -5.47
N PRO A 449 17.82 3.75 -5.72
CA PRO A 449 18.47 4.82 -6.48
C PRO A 449 17.94 4.91 -7.92
N PRO A 450 17.47 6.07 -8.41
CA PRO A 450 16.97 6.17 -9.78
C PRO A 450 18.08 5.97 -10.82
N GLY A 451 19.28 6.49 -10.55
CA GLY A 451 20.41 6.40 -11.48
C GLY A 451 21.00 5.00 -11.63
N LEU A 452 21.06 4.21 -10.55
CA LEU A 452 21.51 2.82 -10.63
C LEU A 452 20.39 1.90 -11.16
N THR A 453 19.16 2.11 -10.71
CA THR A 453 17.99 1.32 -11.16
C THR A 453 17.77 1.43 -12.66
N SER A 454 17.88 2.63 -13.25
CA SER A 454 17.75 2.81 -14.71
C SER A 454 18.83 2.05 -15.50
N ARG A 455 19.98 1.80 -14.87
CA ARG A 455 21.10 1.01 -15.41
C ARG A 455 21.08 -0.47 -15.01
N SER A 456 20.03 -0.92 -14.30
CA SER A 456 19.90 -2.30 -13.79
C SER A 456 20.94 -2.71 -12.77
N ASP A 457 21.55 -1.74 -12.10
CA ASP A 457 22.33 -1.99 -10.90
C ASP A 457 21.38 -1.92 -9.69
N ASN A 458 21.03 -3.09 -9.17
CA ASN A 458 20.18 -3.27 -8.00
C ASN A 458 21.01 -3.64 -6.76
N SER A 459 22.21 -3.08 -6.59
CA SER A 459 23.12 -3.45 -5.49
C SER A 459 22.92 -2.66 -4.20
N ILE A 460 22.14 -1.56 -4.20
CA ILE A 460 21.85 -0.77 -3.00
C ILE A 460 20.38 -0.36 -2.92
N VAL A 461 19.82 -0.35 -1.72
CA VAL A 461 18.46 0.11 -1.45
C VAL A 461 18.38 0.83 -0.10
N PHE A 462 17.44 1.75 0.02
CA PHE A 462 17.19 2.53 1.23
C PHE A 462 15.84 2.15 1.82
N ILE A 463 15.80 1.82 3.11
CA ILE A 463 14.57 1.47 3.81
C ILE A 463 14.31 2.50 4.90
N LYS A 464 13.03 2.85 5.08
CA LYS A 464 12.58 3.86 6.02
C LYS A 464 13.19 5.26 5.81
N MET A 465 13.59 5.58 4.58
CA MET A 465 13.88 6.95 4.13
C MET A 465 12.61 7.75 3.81
N VAL A 466 11.60 7.59 4.66
CA VAL A 466 10.27 8.17 4.52
C VAL A 466 9.64 8.39 5.90
N HIS A 467 9.09 9.58 6.11
CA HIS A 467 8.37 9.96 7.31
C HIS A 467 6.87 9.66 7.16
N SER A 468 6.33 8.84 8.06
CA SER A 468 4.91 8.47 8.11
C SER A 468 4.57 7.93 9.50
N THR A 469 3.28 7.94 9.84
CA THR A 469 2.76 7.41 11.11
C THR A 469 2.76 5.88 11.16
N ALA A 470 2.59 5.17 10.03
CA ALA A 470 2.55 3.70 10.01
C ALA A 470 3.94 3.07 9.77
N ASN A 471 4.85 3.31 10.72
CA ASN A 471 6.27 2.98 10.56
C ASN A 471 6.56 1.49 10.32
N ILE A 472 5.92 0.60 11.08
CA ILE A 472 6.19 -0.86 11.00
C ILE A 472 5.73 -1.44 9.66
N ILE A 473 4.48 -1.18 9.26
CA ILE A 473 3.90 -1.67 8.00
C ILE A 473 4.73 -1.20 6.81
N ILE A 474 5.16 0.06 6.80
CA ILE A 474 6.04 0.58 5.75
C ILE A 474 7.37 -0.17 5.76
N ALA A 475 7.99 -0.39 6.92
CA ALA A 475 9.27 -1.07 7.00
C ALA A 475 9.19 -2.52 6.50
N GLU A 476 8.18 -3.29 6.91
CA GLU A 476 8.00 -4.68 6.45
C GLU A 476 7.73 -4.76 4.94
N THR A 477 6.86 -3.89 4.42
CA THR A 477 6.55 -3.87 2.98
C THR A 477 7.74 -3.40 2.14
N GLN A 478 8.50 -2.41 2.62
CA GLN A 478 9.74 -1.98 1.97
C GLN A 478 10.81 -3.09 2.04
N ALA A 479 10.93 -3.81 3.15
CA ALA A 479 11.89 -4.92 3.29
C ALA A 479 11.61 -6.04 2.27
N LEU A 480 10.34 -6.42 2.07
CA LEU A 480 9.93 -7.40 1.07
C LEU A 480 10.29 -6.96 -0.35
N TRP A 481 9.98 -5.72 -0.69
CA TRP A 481 10.30 -5.17 -2.00
C TRP A 481 11.81 -5.03 -2.20
N ALA A 482 12.54 -4.59 -1.17
CA ALA A 482 14.00 -4.49 -1.17
C ALA A 482 14.66 -5.84 -1.42
N TYR A 483 14.21 -6.91 -0.76
CA TYR A 483 14.68 -8.26 -1.04
C TYR A 483 14.46 -8.63 -2.50
N ALA A 484 13.26 -8.43 -3.04
CA ALA A 484 12.97 -8.77 -4.43
C ALA A 484 13.77 -7.91 -5.42
N TYR A 485 13.98 -6.62 -5.13
CA TYR A 485 14.80 -5.70 -5.92
C TYR A 485 16.27 -6.12 -5.95
N LEU A 486 16.90 -6.28 -4.78
CA LEU A 486 18.31 -6.62 -4.65
C LEU A 486 18.65 -8.01 -5.21
N ASN A 487 17.65 -8.89 -5.33
CA ASN A 487 17.79 -10.21 -5.91
C ASN A 487 17.28 -10.29 -7.36
N ASN A 488 17.05 -9.17 -8.04
CA ASN A 488 16.61 -9.09 -9.44
C ASN A 488 15.31 -9.85 -9.73
N LYS A 489 14.42 -9.98 -8.73
CA LYS A 489 13.12 -10.66 -8.84
C LYS A 489 11.99 -9.75 -9.34
N ILE A 490 12.28 -8.45 -9.56
CA ILE A 490 11.31 -7.46 -10.03
C ILE A 490 11.70 -7.00 -11.44
N GLN A 491 10.76 -7.01 -12.39
CA GLN A 491 10.97 -6.35 -13.68
C GLN A 491 10.67 -4.86 -13.55
N ILE A 492 11.66 -4.02 -13.86
CA ILE A 492 11.56 -2.57 -13.77
C ILE A 492 11.54 -1.98 -15.17
N ASN A 493 10.52 -1.18 -15.47
CA ASN A 493 10.49 -0.37 -16.67
C ASN A 493 11.45 0.82 -16.51
N LYS A 494 12.62 0.71 -17.14
CA LYS A 494 13.73 1.68 -17.02
C LYS A 494 13.33 3.09 -17.46
N ASP A 495 12.53 3.20 -18.51
CA ASP A 495 12.10 4.48 -19.08
C ASP A 495 11.20 5.28 -18.14
N ARG A 496 10.58 4.60 -17.16
CA ARG A 496 9.68 5.21 -16.18
C ARG A 496 10.34 5.54 -14.85
N VAL A 497 11.56 5.07 -14.59
CA VAL A 497 12.22 5.20 -13.28
C VAL A 497 12.32 6.66 -12.84
N TYR A 498 12.88 7.52 -13.69
CA TYR A 498 13.05 8.94 -13.38
C TYR A 498 11.71 9.67 -13.27
N LYS A 499 10.77 9.41 -14.19
CA LYS A 499 9.43 10.01 -14.17
C LYS A 499 8.67 9.66 -12.88
N GLU A 500 8.66 8.39 -12.47
CA GLU A 500 7.99 7.95 -11.24
C GLU A 500 8.66 8.49 -9.97
N THR A 501 9.98 8.64 -10.01
CA THR A 501 10.75 9.27 -8.94
C THR A 501 10.36 10.74 -8.78
N ALA A 502 10.34 11.50 -9.87
CA ALA A 502 9.93 12.91 -9.87
C ALA A 502 8.48 13.10 -9.41
N LEU A 503 7.55 12.22 -9.85
CA LEU A 503 6.16 12.21 -9.40
C LEU A 503 6.07 12.04 -7.88
N SER A 504 6.84 11.09 -7.31
CA SER A 504 6.80 10.81 -5.87
C SER A 504 7.43 11.95 -5.04
N SER A 505 8.55 12.51 -5.48
CA SER A 505 9.22 13.63 -4.78
C SER A 505 8.42 14.93 -4.86
N CYS A 506 7.86 15.26 -6.03
CA CYS A 506 7.03 16.47 -6.18
C CYS A 506 5.70 16.38 -5.44
N TYR A 507 5.11 15.18 -5.37
CA TYR A 507 3.85 14.98 -4.68
C TYR A 507 3.91 15.41 -3.21
N GLY A 508 4.96 15.01 -2.49
CA GLY A 508 5.16 15.42 -1.10
C GLY A 508 5.13 16.94 -0.96
N ARG A 509 5.94 17.66 -1.75
CA ARG A 509 6.03 19.13 -1.75
C ARG A 509 4.70 19.83 -2.00
N LEU A 510 3.89 19.32 -2.94
CA LEU A 510 2.59 19.90 -3.27
C LEU A 510 1.53 19.57 -2.22
N ARG A 511 1.55 18.34 -1.70
CA ARG A 511 0.55 17.81 -0.77
C ARG A 511 0.78 18.30 0.67
N TYR A 512 2.03 18.37 1.10
CA TYR A 512 2.45 18.67 2.46
C TYR A 512 3.45 19.84 2.53
N PRO A 513 3.11 21.03 1.95
CA PRO A 513 4.06 22.14 1.79
C PRO A 513 4.53 22.73 3.13
N CYS A 514 3.82 22.45 4.21
CA CYS A 514 4.13 22.91 5.57
C CYS A 514 4.96 21.88 6.36
N GLY A 515 5.53 20.86 5.73
CA GLY A 515 6.33 19.82 6.39
C GLY A 515 7.76 19.76 5.90
N PHE A 516 8.38 18.59 6.03
CA PHE A 516 9.71 18.30 5.47
C PHE A 516 9.65 17.77 4.04
N SER A 517 8.45 17.54 3.53
CA SER A 517 8.13 16.93 2.24
C SER A 517 8.86 17.52 1.02
N ALA A 518 9.31 18.77 1.11
CA ALA A 518 10.11 19.43 0.08
C ALA A 518 11.54 18.87 -0.04
N TRP A 519 12.09 18.26 1.02
CA TRP A 519 13.45 17.69 1.07
C TRP A 519 13.47 16.21 1.42
N TYR A 520 12.52 15.75 2.24
CA TYR A 520 12.45 14.38 2.75
C TYR A 520 11.04 13.83 2.55
N PRO A 521 10.87 12.65 1.92
CA PRO A 521 9.56 12.06 1.66
C PRO A 521 8.72 11.96 2.94
N GLU A 522 7.54 12.54 2.91
CA GLU A 522 6.66 12.64 4.07
C GLU A 522 5.20 12.49 3.63
N PHE A 523 4.45 11.61 4.30
CA PHE A 523 3.01 11.46 4.12
C PHE A 523 2.36 10.75 5.30
N VAL A 524 1.08 11.03 5.52
CA VAL A 524 0.30 10.43 6.63
C VAL A 524 -0.87 9.62 6.07
N TYR A 525 -1.75 10.28 5.34
CA TYR A 525 -3.04 9.73 4.91
C TYR A 525 -2.99 8.92 3.60
N ASP A 526 -1.79 8.83 3.02
CA ASP A 526 -1.51 8.20 1.73
C ASP A 526 -0.79 6.85 1.91
N THR A 527 -0.59 6.45 3.16
CA THR A 527 0.19 5.28 3.53
C THR A 527 -0.38 4.00 2.93
N VAL A 528 -1.72 3.89 2.87
CA VAL A 528 -2.38 2.71 2.30
C VAL A 528 -2.12 2.54 0.79
N PRO A 529 -2.40 3.56 -0.04
CA PRO A 529 -1.98 3.55 -1.44
C PRO A 529 -0.48 3.29 -1.64
N PHE A 530 0.38 3.88 -0.81
CA PHE A 530 1.84 3.69 -0.91
C PHE A 530 2.24 2.23 -0.69
N TYR A 531 1.76 1.56 0.36
CA TYR A 531 2.11 0.15 0.54
C TYR A 531 1.47 -0.72 -0.54
N CYS A 532 0.23 -0.43 -1.00
CA CYS A 532 -0.40 -1.20 -2.07
C CYS A 532 0.42 -1.11 -3.37
N CYS A 533 1.01 0.06 -3.64
CA CYS A 533 1.93 0.27 -4.74
C CYS A 533 3.16 -0.64 -4.66
N ILE A 534 3.72 -0.80 -3.47
CA ILE A 534 4.90 -1.63 -3.24
C ILE A 534 4.55 -3.13 -3.31
N THR A 535 3.46 -3.54 -2.66
CA THR A 535 3.10 -4.97 -2.54
C THR A 535 2.53 -5.58 -3.81
N ARG A 536 1.79 -4.83 -4.63
CA ARG A 536 1.28 -5.34 -5.92
C ARG A 536 2.40 -5.79 -6.86
N ILE A 537 3.52 -5.07 -6.85
CA ILE A 537 4.70 -5.40 -7.65
C ILE A 537 5.33 -6.71 -7.17
N VAL A 538 5.42 -6.92 -5.86
CA VAL A 538 5.98 -8.16 -5.28
C VAL A 538 5.04 -9.35 -5.50
N SER A 539 3.72 -9.16 -5.34
CA SER A 539 2.74 -10.25 -5.50
C SER A 539 2.61 -10.77 -6.93
N ALA A 540 3.04 -10.01 -7.95
CA ALA A 540 3.03 -10.45 -9.34
C ALA A 540 4.11 -11.51 -9.67
N TYR A 541 5.14 -11.66 -8.83
CA TYR A 541 6.30 -12.52 -9.13
C TYR A 541 6.50 -13.71 -8.19
N CYS A 542 5.73 -13.84 -7.11
CA CYS A 542 6.05 -14.74 -6.00
C CYS A 542 4.92 -15.75 -5.70
N ASN A 543 5.04 -16.97 -6.24
CA ASN A 543 4.15 -18.11 -6.00
C ASN A 543 4.35 -18.83 -4.65
N GLU A 544 5.46 -18.58 -3.94
CA GLU A 544 5.88 -19.39 -2.76
C GLU A 544 5.61 -18.74 -1.38
N TRP A 545 4.90 -17.60 -1.32
CA TRP A 545 4.94 -16.71 -0.14
C TRP A 545 3.68 -16.75 0.74
N SER A 546 3.17 -17.95 1.00
CA SER A 546 1.96 -18.19 1.80
C SER A 546 2.09 -17.79 3.28
N THR A 547 3.31 -17.68 3.80
CA THR A 547 3.58 -17.38 5.22
C THR A 547 3.47 -15.88 5.53
N VAL A 548 4.05 -15.01 4.68
CA VAL A 548 4.01 -13.55 4.85
C VAL A 548 2.63 -12.97 4.53
N LYS A 549 1.90 -13.55 3.56
CA LYS A 549 0.52 -13.14 3.23
C LYS A 549 -0.47 -13.34 4.40
N ARG A 550 -0.23 -14.32 5.28
CA ARG A 550 -1.05 -14.51 6.50
C ARG A 550 -0.82 -13.42 7.54
N ALA A 551 0.40 -12.90 7.67
CA ALA A 551 0.73 -11.86 8.64
C ALA A 551 0.26 -10.45 8.19
N CYS A 552 0.39 -10.12 6.90
CA CYS A 552 0.02 -8.78 6.41
C CYS A 552 -1.50 -8.58 6.20
N ILE A 553 -2.29 -9.66 6.03
CA ILE A 553 -3.74 -9.58 5.76
C ILE A 553 -4.58 -9.85 7.03
N SER A 554 -4.06 -10.61 8.00
CA SER A 554 -4.82 -11.00 9.21
C SER A 554 -5.23 -9.82 10.11
N ASN A 555 -4.49 -8.72 10.09
CA ASN A 555 -4.79 -7.55 10.93
C ASN A 555 -5.96 -6.67 10.43
N GLN A 556 -6.68 -7.07 9.39
CA GLN A 556 -8.00 -6.50 9.07
C GLN A 556 -9.18 -7.44 9.41
N GLY A 557 -8.93 -8.68 9.85
CA GLY A 557 -9.97 -9.70 9.98
C GLY A 557 -10.26 -10.22 11.39
N SER A 558 -9.40 -9.99 12.39
CA SER A 558 -9.53 -10.66 13.69
C SER A 558 -9.63 -9.73 14.90
N ARG A 559 -10.60 -8.81 14.91
CA ARG A 559 -11.35 -8.44 16.14
C ARG A 559 -12.80 -8.17 15.77
N ARG A 560 -13.64 -9.21 15.88
CA ARG A 560 -15.10 -9.09 15.86
C ARG A 560 -15.54 -8.12 16.96
N ASN A 561 -16.58 -7.36 16.65
CA ASN A 561 -17.34 -6.42 17.48
C ASN A 561 -16.82 -4.98 17.43
N VAL A 562 -17.41 -4.18 16.53
CA VAL A 562 -18.25 -3.01 16.89
C VAL A 562 -18.78 -2.36 15.59
N VAL A 563 -20.12 -2.34 15.51
CA VAL A 563 -21.05 -1.69 14.55
C VAL A 563 -21.29 -2.34 13.17
N GLY A 564 -22.45 -2.99 13.07
CA GLY A 564 -23.13 -3.27 11.81
C GLY A 564 -23.84 -2.04 11.26
N GLY A 565 -23.83 -1.90 9.94
CA GLY A 565 -24.54 -0.86 9.21
C GLY A 565 -24.34 -1.01 7.70
N SER A 566 -25.15 -1.85 7.08
CA SER A 566 -25.25 -2.02 5.62
C SER A 566 -25.88 -0.78 4.97
N TRP A 567 -25.31 -0.26 3.88
CA TRP A 567 -26.00 0.66 2.95
C TRP A 567 -25.74 0.27 1.48
N PRO A 568 -26.74 0.36 0.58
CA PRO A 568 -26.68 -0.23 -0.75
C PRO A 568 -26.44 0.78 -1.89
N GLY A 569 -25.81 0.28 -2.96
CA GLY A 569 -25.93 0.80 -4.32
C GLY A 569 -24.83 1.74 -4.81
N PHE A 570 -24.01 1.28 -5.77
CA PHE A 570 -23.62 2.02 -6.99
C PHE A 570 -22.73 1.10 -7.85
N LYS A 571 -23.21 0.74 -9.05
CA LYS A 571 -22.47 0.05 -10.12
C LYS A 571 -22.00 1.10 -11.13
N ALA A 572 -20.72 1.08 -11.54
CA ALA A 572 -20.26 1.72 -12.77
C ALA A 572 -18.93 1.12 -13.27
N GLU A 573 -18.87 0.88 -14.58
CA GLU A 573 -17.83 0.17 -15.33
C GLU A 573 -16.69 1.07 -15.87
N ASN A 574 -15.55 0.42 -16.14
CA ASN A 574 -14.58 0.56 -17.27
C ASN A 574 -13.44 1.62 -17.32
N LYS A 575 -12.20 1.06 -17.29
CA LYS A 575 -11.07 1.09 -18.27
C LYS A 575 -10.01 2.20 -18.37
N LEU A 576 -8.73 1.77 -18.44
CA LEU A 576 -7.89 1.63 -19.67
C LEU A 576 -6.51 1.00 -19.34
N GLU A 577 -6.23 -0.21 -19.83
CA GLU A 577 -4.87 -0.79 -20.02
C GLU A 577 -4.83 -1.58 -21.35
N THR A 578 -3.64 -1.71 -21.96
CA THR A 578 -3.42 -2.02 -23.37
C THR A 578 -3.65 -3.48 -23.79
N THR A 579 -3.97 -3.64 -25.07
CA THR A 579 -4.52 -4.82 -25.76
C THR A 579 -3.65 -6.10 -25.77
N GLU A 580 -2.37 -6.02 -25.44
CA GLU A 580 -1.41 -7.12 -25.62
C GLU A 580 -1.23 -8.03 -24.39
N SER A 581 -1.45 -7.54 -23.16
CA SER A 581 -1.13 -8.29 -21.94
C SER A 581 -2.15 -9.39 -21.61
N VAL A 582 -3.43 -9.17 -21.93
CA VAL A 582 -4.52 -10.13 -21.66
C VAL A 582 -4.61 -11.20 -22.75
N ALA A 583 -4.36 -10.84 -24.02
CA ALA A 583 -4.28 -11.81 -25.11
C ALA A 583 -3.17 -12.86 -24.84
N ARG A 584 -1.98 -12.40 -24.38
CA ARG A 584 -0.89 -13.29 -23.94
C ARG A 584 -1.28 -14.23 -22.79
N ARG A 585 -2.20 -13.85 -21.89
CA ARG A 585 -2.57 -14.71 -20.75
C ARG A 585 -3.50 -15.85 -21.14
N ASN A 586 -4.44 -15.61 -22.06
CA ASN A 586 -5.23 -16.71 -22.64
C ASN A 586 -4.32 -17.69 -23.35
N ASP A 587 -3.27 -17.21 -24.04
CA ASP A 587 -2.27 -18.06 -24.67
C ASP A 587 -1.39 -18.84 -23.65
N LEU A 588 -1.18 -18.29 -22.44
CA LEU A 588 -0.41 -18.92 -21.34
C LEU A 588 -1.22 -19.96 -20.55
N LEU A 589 -2.52 -19.75 -20.32
CA LEU A 589 -3.39 -20.71 -19.61
C LEU A 589 -3.98 -21.76 -20.55
N TYR A 590 -4.17 -21.39 -21.81
CA TYR A 590 -4.68 -22.23 -22.86
C TYR A 590 -3.72 -22.12 -24.03
N SER A 591 -2.73 -23.02 -24.13
CA SER A 591 -1.76 -23.03 -25.24
C SER A 591 -2.43 -22.63 -26.55
N ALA A 592 -2.10 -21.45 -27.07
CA ALA A 592 -2.75 -20.90 -28.25
C ALA A 592 -2.33 -21.71 -29.48
N THR A 593 -3.06 -22.78 -29.74
CA THR A 593 -2.95 -23.50 -31.00
C THR A 593 -3.78 -22.73 -32.03
N ASP A 594 -3.17 -22.32 -33.14
CA ASP A 594 -3.90 -21.88 -34.33
C ASP A 594 -4.72 -23.01 -34.98
N ASP A 595 -4.65 -24.21 -34.39
CA ASP A 595 -5.44 -25.37 -34.74
C ASP A 595 -6.95 -25.13 -34.54
N MET A 596 -7.64 -25.02 -35.66
CA MET A 596 -9.09 -24.83 -35.75
C MET A 596 -9.90 -26.11 -35.45
N THR A 597 -9.24 -27.27 -35.29
CA THR A 597 -9.87 -28.56 -35.00
C THR A 597 -10.07 -28.80 -33.49
N VAL A 598 -9.47 -27.98 -32.65
CA VAL A 598 -9.57 -28.07 -31.19
C VAL A 598 -11.02 -27.85 -30.74
N GLY A 599 -11.66 -28.87 -30.18
CA GLY A 599 -13.09 -28.83 -29.78
C GLY A 599 -14.06 -29.39 -30.83
N THR A 600 -13.57 -29.89 -31.97
CA THR A 600 -14.42 -30.52 -32.99
C THR A 600 -15.19 -31.71 -32.43
N GLY A 601 -16.49 -31.78 -32.76
CA GLY A 601 -17.39 -32.84 -32.30
C GLY A 601 -18.06 -32.57 -30.95
N ALA A 602 -17.67 -31.51 -30.23
CA ALA A 602 -18.39 -31.01 -29.06
C ALA A 602 -19.48 -29.99 -29.47
N THR A 603 -20.60 -30.00 -28.75
CA THR A 603 -21.70 -29.04 -28.94
C THR A 603 -21.89 -28.22 -27.67
N VAL A 604 -21.83 -26.88 -27.78
CA VAL A 604 -22.01 -25.96 -26.66
C VAL A 604 -23.29 -25.15 -26.84
N TYR A 605 -24.22 -25.26 -25.89
CA TYR A 605 -25.41 -24.42 -25.82
C TYR A 605 -25.09 -23.20 -24.98
N ILE A 606 -25.24 -22.00 -25.55
CA ILE A 606 -25.03 -20.73 -24.88
C ILE A 606 -26.40 -20.24 -24.39
N LEU A 607 -26.72 -20.53 -23.13
CA LEU A 607 -27.93 -20.05 -22.45
C LEU A 607 -27.65 -18.62 -21.96
N ASP A 608 -28.03 -17.62 -22.76
CA ASP A 608 -27.63 -16.22 -22.55
C ASP A 608 -28.58 -15.24 -23.30
N SER A 609 -28.07 -14.08 -23.74
CA SER A 609 -28.83 -13.05 -24.46
C SER A 609 -28.97 -13.28 -25.98
N GLY A 610 -28.44 -14.39 -26.50
CA GLY A 610 -28.40 -14.72 -27.93
C GLY A 610 -26.97 -14.68 -28.49
N ILE A 611 -26.78 -14.96 -29.78
CA ILE A 611 -25.48 -14.84 -30.46
C ILE A 611 -25.67 -14.10 -31.79
N ARG A 612 -24.77 -13.16 -32.12
CA ARG A 612 -24.62 -12.67 -33.50
C ARG A 612 -23.95 -13.75 -34.36
N SER A 613 -24.74 -14.69 -34.89
CA SER A 613 -24.24 -15.82 -35.71
C SER A 613 -23.48 -15.39 -36.96
N THR A 614 -23.76 -14.20 -37.50
CA THR A 614 -23.08 -13.58 -38.65
C THR A 614 -21.66 -13.10 -38.35
N HIS A 615 -21.24 -13.08 -37.07
CA HIS A 615 -19.93 -12.57 -36.68
C HIS A 615 -18.80 -13.42 -37.29
N LYS A 616 -17.86 -12.76 -37.97
CA LYS A 616 -16.75 -13.38 -38.72
C LYS A 616 -15.87 -14.30 -37.86
N LYS A 617 -15.84 -14.08 -36.53
CA LYS A 617 -15.13 -14.93 -35.57
C LYS A 617 -15.76 -16.32 -35.39
N PHE A 618 -17.01 -16.54 -35.78
CA PHE A 618 -17.67 -17.85 -35.63
C PHE A 618 -17.59 -18.73 -36.88
N GLY A 619 -17.52 -18.12 -38.07
CA GLY A 619 -17.33 -18.84 -39.34
C GLY A 619 -18.37 -19.93 -39.60
N GLY A 620 -19.64 -19.67 -39.26
CA GLY A 620 -20.76 -20.61 -39.43
C GLY A 620 -20.96 -21.62 -38.29
N ARG A 621 -20.08 -21.64 -37.29
CA ARG A 621 -20.18 -22.59 -36.16
C ARG A 621 -21.13 -22.16 -35.06
N ALA A 622 -21.56 -20.90 -35.04
CA ALA A 622 -22.63 -20.41 -34.17
C ALA A 622 -23.94 -20.35 -34.95
N VAL A 623 -24.98 -21.05 -34.48
CA VAL A 623 -26.30 -21.11 -35.10
C VAL A 623 -27.40 -20.80 -34.08
N TRP A 624 -28.56 -20.36 -34.57
CA TRP A 624 -29.72 -20.13 -33.71
C TRP A 624 -30.38 -21.43 -33.29
N GLY A 625 -30.74 -21.51 -32.01
CA GLY A 625 -31.46 -22.63 -31.42
C GLY A 625 -32.90 -22.26 -31.07
N ALA A 626 -33.06 -21.48 -30.01
CA ALA A 626 -34.37 -21.05 -29.52
C ALA A 626 -34.29 -19.70 -28.79
N ASN A 627 -35.43 -19.02 -28.72
CA ASN A 627 -35.60 -17.74 -28.05
C ASN A 627 -36.86 -17.78 -27.18
N PHE A 628 -36.66 -17.60 -25.87
CA PHE A 628 -37.71 -17.65 -24.86
C PHE A 628 -38.09 -16.26 -24.32
N VAL A 629 -37.52 -15.20 -24.90
CA VAL A 629 -37.83 -13.82 -24.51
C VAL A 629 -38.98 -13.31 -25.38
N SER A 630 -40.16 -13.21 -24.79
CA SER A 630 -41.37 -12.74 -25.49
C SER A 630 -41.17 -11.37 -26.13
N GLY A 631 -41.59 -11.24 -27.39
CA GLY A 631 -41.48 -9.99 -28.16
C GLY A 631 -40.06 -9.58 -28.56
N SER A 632 -39.05 -10.43 -28.35
CA SER A 632 -37.67 -10.16 -28.75
C SER A 632 -37.30 -10.94 -30.02
N PRO A 633 -36.58 -10.32 -30.98
CA PRO A 633 -36.08 -11.00 -32.18
C PRO A 633 -34.96 -12.00 -31.89
N ASP A 634 -34.72 -12.94 -32.82
CA ASP A 634 -33.62 -13.90 -32.81
C ASP A 634 -32.28 -13.23 -33.17
N ARG A 635 -31.85 -12.31 -32.30
CA ARG A 635 -30.55 -11.65 -32.32
C ARG A 635 -30.09 -11.36 -30.89
N ASP A 636 -28.79 -11.17 -30.73
CA ASP A 636 -28.24 -10.72 -29.45
C ASP A 636 -28.37 -9.21 -29.30
N GLU A 637 -29.31 -8.76 -28.48
CA GLU A 637 -29.60 -7.33 -28.24
C GLU A 637 -28.83 -6.75 -27.03
N PHE A 638 -28.35 -7.60 -26.13
CA PHE A 638 -27.61 -7.19 -24.92
C PHE A 638 -26.09 -7.36 -25.10
N GLY A 639 -25.69 -8.31 -25.94
CA GLY A 639 -24.31 -8.53 -26.35
C GLY A 639 -23.50 -9.51 -25.50
N ASN A 640 -24.07 -10.01 -24.40
CA ASN A 640 -23.36 -10.89 -23.49
C ASN A 640 -23.15 -12.27 -24.12
N GLY A 641 -24.18 -12.85 -24.72
CA GLY A 641 -24.08 -14.16 -25.35
C GLY A 641 -23.13 -14.21 -26.54
N THR A 642 -23.03 -13.14 -27.34
CA THR A 642 -22.01 -13.02 -28.41
C THR A 642 -20.59 -12.99 -27.84
N HIS A 643 -20.39 -12.27 -26.73
CA HIS A 643 -19.09 -12.17 -26.07
C HIS A 643 -18.68 -13.53 -25.45
N VAL A 644 -19.60 -14.18 -24.75
CA VAL A 644 -19.46 -15.53 -24.18
C VAL A 644 -19.15 -16.56 -25.26
N ALA A 645 -19.90 -16.58 -26.36
CA ALA A 645 -19.65 -17.47 -27.50
C ALA A 645 -18.26 -17.24 -28.13
N GLY A 646 -17.77 -16.01 -28.14
CA GLY A 646 -16.43 -15.68 -28.62
C GLY A 646 -15.32 -16.29 -27.76
N ILE A 647 -15.51 -16.37 -26.44
CA ILE A 647 -14.57 -17.01 -25.49
C ILE A 647 -14.62 -18.54 -25.60
N VAL A 648 -15.82 -19.10 -25.84
CA VAL A 648 -15.97 -20.56 -26.05
C VAL A 648 -15.33 -20.98 -27.37
N GLY A 649 -15.77 -20.45 -28.51
CA GLY A 649 -15.47 -21.01 -29.84
C GLY A 649 -15.13 -19.97 -30.93
N GLY A 650 -14.75 -18.76 -30.54
CA GLY A 650 -14.29 -17.74 -31.49
C GLY A 650 -12.94 -18.08 -32.12
N LYS A 651 -12.72 -17.73 -33.40
CA LYS A 651 -11.45 -17.95 -34.12
C LYS A 651 -10.21 -17.40 -33.39
N THR A 652 -10.35 -16.24 -32.75
CA THR A 652 -9.22 -15.51 -32.13
C THR A 652 -9.13 -15.71 -30.63
N TYR A 653 -10.27 -15.68 -29.92
CA TYR A 653 -10.32 -15.67 -28.45
C TYR A 653 -10.84 -16.99 -27.86
N GLY A 654 -11.24 -17.94 -28.72
CA GLY A 654 -11.91 -19.16 -28.32
C GLY A 654 -10.94 -20.20 -27.76
N VAL A 655 -11.29 -20.78 -26.61
CA VAL A 655 -10.59 -21.94 -26.04
C VAL A 655 -10.90 -23.21 -26.87
N ALA A 656 -12.19 -23.39 -27.17
CA ALA A 656 -12.89 -24.37 -27.99
C ALA A 656 -12.99 -24.10 -29.51
N LYS A 657 -11.94 -23.68 -30.23
CA LYS A 657 -12.10 -23.09 -31.57
C LYS A 657 -13.03 -23.89 -32.49
N GLY A 658 -12.87 -25.20 -32.64
CA GLY A 658 -13.62 -26.09 -33.53
C GLY A 658 -15.01 -26.56 -33.08
N CYS A 659 -15.53 -26.12 -31.92
CA CYS A 659 -16.83 -26.57 -31.43
C CYS A 659 -18.02 -25.94 -32.18
N SER A 660 -19.18 -26.60 -32.11
CA SER A 660 -20.46 -26.04 -32.60
C SER A 660 -21.21 -25.36 -31.45
N MET A 661 -21.73 -24.16 -31.69
CA MET A 661 -22.43 -23.36 -30.68
C MET A 661 -23.87 -23.09 -31.07
N TYR A 662 -24.80 -23.30 -30.14
CA TYR A 662 -26.22 -22.98 -30.31
C TYR A 662 -26.61 -21.80 -29.42
N ALA A 663 -27.20 -20.76 -30.01
CA ALA A 663 -27.77 -19.64 -29.27
C ALA A 663 -29.10 -20.04 -28.63
N VAL A 664 -29.19 -19.97 -27.31
CA VAL A 664 -30.42 -20.18 -26.53
C VAL A 664 -30.71 -18.91 -25.74
N LYS A 665 -31.61 -18.08 -26.26
CA LYS A 665 -31.87 -16.76 -25.69
C LYS A 665 -32.87 -16.85 -24.54
N VAL A 666 -32.39 -16.53 -23.34
CA VAL A 666 -33.16 -16.50 -22.08
C VAL A 666 -33.03 -15.16 -21.34
N ILE A 667 -32.10 -14.31 -21.79
CA ILE A 667 -31.85 -12.95 -21.28
C ILE A 667 -32.36 -11.92 -22.30
N ASP A 668 -33.10 -10.94 -21.82
CA ASP A 668 -33.64 -9.86 -22.65
C ASP A 668 -32.59 -8.80 -23.02
N LYS A 669 -33.01 -7.76 -23.75
CA LYS A 669 -32.14 -6.66 -24.20
C LYS A 669 -31.56 -5.81 -23.06
N ASN A 670 -32.14 -5.88 -21.86
CA ASN A 670 -31.72 -5.12 -20.68
C ASN A 670 -30.82 -5.96 -19.75
N GLY A 671 -30.50 -7.20 -20.11
CA GLY A 671 -29.73 -8.10 -19.26
C GLY A 671 -30.55 -8.81 -18.18
N MET A 672 -31.89 -8.82 -18.30
CA MET A 672 -32.78 -9.43 -17.33
C MET A 672 -33.23 -10.83 -17.80
N ASN A 673 -33.37 -11.76 -16.86
CA ASN A 673 -33.92 -13.09 -17.11
C ASN A 673 -34.93 -13.47 -16.02
N THR A 674 -35.80 -14.43 -16.34
CA THR A 674 -36.68 -15.08 -15.36
C THR A 674 -36.26 -16.54 -15.20
N MET A 675 -36.54 -17.14 -14.04
CA MET A 675 -36.29 -18.57 -13.85
C MET A 675 -37.07 -19.42 -14.85
N SER A 676 -38.29 -19.00 -15.23
CA SER A 676 -39.08 -19.67 -16.27
C SER A 676 -38.36 -19.72 -17.62
N ASN A 677 -37.77 -18.61 -18.07
CA ASN A 677 -37.02 -18.59 -19.34
C ASN A 677 -35.77 -19.48 -19.25
N VAL A 678 -35.07 -19.47 -18.11
CA VAL A 678 -33.89 -20.31 -17.89
C VAL A 678 -34.25 -21.80 -17.94
N LEU A 679 -35.34 -22.21 -17.28
CA LEU A 679 -35.82 -23.59 -17.29
C LEU A 679 -36.25 -24.03 -18.70
N GLN A 680 -36.96 -23.17 -19.44
CA GLN A 680 -37.35 -23.46 -20.82
C GLN A 680 -36.13 -23.60 -21.74
N GLY A 681 -35.13 -22.72 -21.60
CA GLY A 681 -33.86 -22.81 -22.32
C GLY A 681 -33.09 -24.09 -22.02
N LEU A 682 -32.99 -24.46 -20.74
CA LEU A 682 -32.34 -25.68 -20.30
C LEU A 682 -33.07 -26.92 -20.85
N GLN A 683 -34.39 -26.95 -20.74
CA GLN A 683 -35.23 -28.04 -21.25
C GLN A 683 -35.09 -28.20 -22.77
N TRP A 684 -35.06 -27.10 -23.51
CA TRP A 684 -34.87 -27.13 -24.97
C TRP A 684 -33.49 -27.66 -25.35
N ALA A 685 -32.42 -27.19 -24.70
CA ALA A 685 -31.06 -27.66 -24.95
C ALA A 685 -30.92 -29.17 -24.69
N VAL A 686 -31.52 -29.66 -23.59
CA VAL A 686 -31.57 -31.09 -23.26
C VAL A 686 -32.33 -31.89 -24.34
N ASN A 687 -33.50 -31.42 -24.76
CA ASN A 687 -34.31 -32.11 -25.77
C ASN A 687 -33.63 -32.13 -27.14
N HIS A 688 -32.99 -31.03 -27.54
CA HIS A 688 -32.22 -30.95 -28.76
C HIS A 688 -31.00 -31.89 -28.72
N ALA A 689 -30.28 -31.95 -27.59
CA ALA A 689 -29.17 -32.88 -27.42
C ALA A 689 -29.63 -34.36 -27.47
N LYS A 690 -30.81 -34.67 -26.90
CA LYS A 690 -31.41 -36.02 -26.97
C LYS A 690 -31.81 -36.41 -28.38
N SER A 691 -32.51 -35.54 -29.11
CA SER A 691 -32.97 -35.83 -30.47
C SER A 691 -31.81 -36.05 -31.45
N LYS A 692 -30.65 -35.45 -31.16
CA LYS A 692 -29.40 -35.63 -31.92
C LYS A 692 -28.53 -36.79 -31.41
N GLY A 693 -28.87 -37.43 -30.28
CA GLY A 693 -28.07 -38.50 -29.68
C GLY A 693 -26.70 -38.04 -29.14
N ILE A 694 -26.57 -36.77 -28.75
CA ILE A 694 -25.29 -36.13 -28.38
C ILE A 694 -25.22 -35.64 -26.94
N THR A 695 -26.11 -36.09 -26.04
CA THR A 695 -26.14 -35.61 -24.63
C THR A 695 -24.77 -35.67 -23.95
N LYS A 696 -24.05 -36.78 -24.11
CA LYS A 696 -22.70 -36.98 -23.54
C LYS A 696 -21.57 -36.21 -24.23
N LYS A 697 -21.85 -35.53 -25.35
CA LYS A 697 -20.94 -34.61 -26.08
C LYS A 697 -21.37 -33.14 -25.95
N SER A 698 -22.39 -32.87 -25.13
CA SER A 698 -23.01 -31.56 -25.02
C SER A 698 -22.56 -30.85 -23.75
N ILE A 699 -22.33 -29.55 -23.88
CA ILE A 699 -22.00 -28.63 -22.80
C ILE A 699 -23.05 -27.52 -22.79
N ILE A 700 -23.51 -27.12 -21.62
CA ILE A 700 -24.33 -25.93 -21.43
C ILE A 700 -23.50 -24.91 -20.67
N ASN A 701 -23.26 -23.75 -21.28
CA ASN A 701 -22.73 -22.59 -20.57
C ASN A 701 -23.89 -21.68 -20.19
N ALA A 702 -24.12 -21.52 -18.89
CA ALA A 702 -25.10 -20.60 -18.34
C ALA A 702 -24.40 -19.48 -17.56
N SER A 703 -24.04 -18.42 -18.29
CA SER A 703 -23.43 -17.20 -17.75
C SER A 703 -24.50 -16.25 -17.18
N LEU A 704 -25.30 -16.77 -16.26
CA LEU A 704 -26.45 -16.11 -15.65
C LEU A 704 -26.66 -16.62 -14.23
N GLY A 705 -27.45 -15.88 -13.45
CA GLY A 705 -27.80 -16.27 -12.10
C GLY A 705 -28.94 -15.45 -11.54
N GLY A 706 -29.54 -15.96 -10.47
CA GLY A 706 -30.49 -15.25 -9.64
C GLY A 706 -30.49 -15.83 -8.23
N PRO A 707 -31.35 -15.33 -7.33
CA PRO A 707 -31.49 -15.90 -6.00
C PRO A 707 -31.70 -17.42 -6.03
N TYR A 708 -31.22 -18.10 -5.00
CA TYR A 708 -31.34 -19.55 -4.85
C TYR A 708 -32.76 -20.05 -5.12
N THR A 709 -32.87 -21.11 -5.93
CA THR A 709 -34.11 -21.87 -6.07
C THR A 709 -33.81 -23.36 -6.15
N LYS A 710 -34.57 -24.17 -5.41
CA LYS A 710 -34.46 -25.63 -5.50
C LYS A 710 -34.72 -26.13 -6.93
N ILE A 711 -35.72 -25.58 -7.61
CA ILE A 711 -36.11 -25.99 -8.96
C ILE A 711 -35.01 -25.76 -9.99
N GLY A 712 -34.24 -24.66 -9.88
CA GLY A 712 -33.09 -24.40 -10.74
C GLY A 712 -31.99 -25.45 -10.56
N ASN A 713 -31.68 -25.79 -9.31
CA ASN A 713 -30.65 -26.80 -9.01
C ASN A 713 -31.10 -28.21 -9.42
N ASP A 714 -32.37 -28.57 -9.19
CA ASP A 714 -32.94 -29.85 -9.62
C ASP A 714 -32.89 -30.01 -11.15
N ALA A 715 -33.16 -28.93 -11.90
CA ALA A 715 -33.11 -28.95 -13.36
C ALA A 715 -31.66 -29.13 -13.88
N VAL A 716 -30.69 -28.46 -13.26
CA VAL A 716 -29.26 -28.66 -13.55
C VAL A 716 -28.86 -30.11 -13.27
N LYS A 717 -29.31 -30.67 -12.14
CA LYS A 717 -29.07 -32.07 -11.80
C LYS A 717 -29.66 -33.02 -12.85
N ALA A 718 -30.92 -32.82 -13.24
CA ALA A 718 -31.57 -33.67 -14.24
C ALA A 718 -30.84 -33.66 -15.61
N ALA A 719 -30.32 -32.50 -16.02
CA ALA A 719 -29.55 -32.40 -17.26
C ALA A 719 -28.16 -33.05 -17.16
N THR A 720 -27.48 -32.91 -16.01
CA THR A 720 -26.17 -33.55 -15.76
C THR A 720 -26.27 -35.06 -15.61
N ASP A 721 -27.35 -35.59 -15.02
CA ASP A 721 -27.65 -37.03 -14.95
C ASP A 721 -27.80 -37.67 -16.35
N LEU A 722 -28.20 -36.90 -17.37
CA LEU A 722 -28.26 -37.34 -18.77
C LEU A 722 -26.90 -37.27 -19.49
N GLY A 723 -25.86 -36.83 -18.80
CA GLY A 723 -24.48 -36.72 -19.27
C GLY A 723 -24.12 -35.38 -19.90
N ILE A 724 -24.98 -34.37 -19.85
CA ILE A 724 -24.66 -33.02 -20.35
C ILE A 724 -23.79 -32.30 -19.31
N THR A 725 -22.65 -31.76 -19.72
CA THR A 725 -21.79 -30.96 -18.81
C THR A 725 -22.38 -29.57 -18.65
N ILE A 726 -22.53 -29.05 -17.43
CA ILE A 726 -23.07 -27.71 -17.19
C ILE A 726 -22.02 -26.85 -16.49
N VAL A 727 -21.74 -25.68 -17.06
CA VAL A 727 -20.82 -24.67 -16.52
C VAL A 727 -21.60 -23.40 -16.22
N VAL A 728 -21.46 -22.88 -15.01
CA VAL A 728 -22.26 -21.76 -14.50
C VAL A 728 -21.38 -20.66 -13.91
N ALA A 729 -21.83 -19.42 -14.03
CA ALA A 729 -21.18 -18.28 -13.39
C ALA A 729 -21.47 -18.28 -11.87
N ALA A 730 -20.46 -17.98 -11.04
CA ALA A 730 -20.65 -17.90 -9.58
C ALA A 730 -21.53 -16.71 -9.14
N GLY A 731 -21.59 -15.64 -9.95
CA GLY A 731 -22.27 -14.37 -9.65
C GLY A 731 -21.29 -13.23 -9.37
N ASN A 732 -21.80 -11.99 -9.32
CA ASN A 732 -21.01 -10.76 -9.32
C ASN A 732 -21.39 -9.81 -8.16
N GLU A 733 -21.83 -10.37 -7.04
CA GLU A 733 -22.37 -9.66 -5.89
C GLU A 733 -21.39 -9.57 -4.71
N ALA A 734 -20.22 -10.24 -4.80
CA ALA A 734 -19.29 -10.43 -3.69
C ALA A 734 -19.94 -11.14 -2.48
N GLU A 735 -20.80 -12.11 -2.76
CA GLU A 735 -21.51 -12.90 -1.76
C GLU A 735 -21.18 -14.39 -1.87
N ASP A 736 -21.67 -15.20 -0.93
CA ASP A 736 -21.58 -16.66 -1.01
C ASP A 736 -22.42 -17.17 -2.19
N ALA A 737 -21.76 -17.82 -3.15
CA ALA A 737 -22.39 -18.39 -4.35
C ALA A 737 -23.45 -19.45 -4.00
N ALA A 738 -23.45 -20.00 -2.78
CA ALA A 738 -24.49 -20.90 -2.29
C ALA A 738 -25.88 -20.23 -2.25
N ASN A 739 -25.94 -18.90 -2.21
CA ASN A 739 -27.19 -18.13 -2.19
C ASN A 739 -27.81 -17.91 -3.59
N TYR A 740 -27.19 -18.45 -4.65
CA TYR A 740 -27.59 -18.19 -6.03
C TYR A 740 -27.81 -19.48 -6.82
N SER A 741 -28.76 -19.47 -7.74
CA SER A 741 -28.99 -20.58 -8.68
C SER A 741 -28.82 -20.08 -10.12
N PRO A 742 -28.14 -20.85 -11.00
CA PRO A 742 -27.70 -22.24 -10.80
C PRO A 742 -26.33 -22.44 -10.10
N ALA A 743 -25.65 -21.38 -9.64
CA ALA A 743 -24.32 -21.45 -9.02
C ALA A 743 -24.20 -22.44 -7.83
N SER A 744 -25.27 -22.59 -7.05
CA SER A 744 -25.33 -23.49 -5.90
C SER A 744 -25.63 -24.96 -6.26
N ALA A 745 -25.83 -25.29 -7.54
CA ALA A 745 -26.15 -26.66 -7.97
C ALA A 745 -24.90 -27.55 -7.90
N PRO A 746 -24.82 -28.56 -7.02
CA PRO A 746 -23.58 -29.32 -6.80
C PRO A 746 -23.10 -30.16 -8.00
N SER A 747 -23.95 -30.37 -9.00
CA SER A 747 -23.62 -31.12 -10.21
C SER A 747 -23.16 -30.24 -11.37
N ALA A 748 -23.22 -28.91 -11.25
CA ALA A 748 -22.61 -27.98 -12.18
C ALA A 748 -21.12 -27.77 -11.87
N ILE A 749 -20.41 -27.15 -12.81
CA ILE A 749 -19.09 -26.57 -12.58
C ILE A 749 -19.30 -25.07 -12.36
N THR A 750 -19.15 -24.60 -11.13
CA THR A 750 -19.34 -23.21 -10.76
C THR A 750 -18.03 -22.44 -10.82
N VAL A 751 -18.03 -21.38 -11.62
CA VAL A 751 -16.80 -20.67 -12.01
C VAL A 751 -16.75 -19.26 -11.41
N GLY A 752 -15.76 -19.04 -10.55
CA GLY A 752 -15.41 -17.72 -10.02
C GLY A 752 -14.51 -16.93 -10.98
N ALA A 753 -14.51 -15.61 -10.86
CA ALA A 753 -13.71 -14.74 -11.72
C ALA A 753 -12.41 -14.30 -11.03
N ILE A 754 -11.30 -14.41 -11.76
CA ILE A 754 -10.00 -13.86 -11.36
C ILE A 754 -9.52 -12.78 -12.33
N ASP A 755 -8.66 -11.91 -11.83
CA ASP A 755 -7.92 -10.93 -12.62
C ASP A 755 -6.59 -11.49 -13.16
N SER A 756 -5.83 -10.64 -13.84
CA SER A 756 -4.50 -10.94 -14.36
C SER A 756 -3.44 -11.15 -13.26
N SER A 757 -3.79 -11.08 -11.98
CA SER A 757 -2.90 -11.38 -10.86
C SER A 757 -3.32 -12.64 -10.10
N ASN A 758 -4.27 -13.43 -10.64
CA ASN A 758 -4.92 -14.57 -9.95
C ASN A 758 -5.62 -14.17 -8.65
N TYR A 759 -6.04 -12.92 -8.50
CA TYR A 759 -6.92 -12.53 -7.40
C TYR A 759 -8.36 -12.72 -7.83
N ARG A 760 -9.18 -13.30 -6.95
CA ARG A 760 -10.64 -13.25 -7.12
C ARG A 760 -11.01 -11.78 -7.27
N THR A 761 -11.74 -11.43 -8.32
CA THR A 761 -12.19 -10.06 -8.50
C THR A 761 -13.10 -9.67 -7.34
N LEU A 762 -13.01 -8.43 -6.86
CA LEU A 762 -13.74 -8.00 -5.66
C LEU A 762 -15.25 -8.26 -5.73
N TRP A 763 -15.81 -8.23 -6.94
CA TRP A 763 -17.22 -8.51 -7.22
C TRP A 763 -17.56 -9.99 -7.42
N SER A 764 -16.61 -10.91 -7.68
CA SER A 764 -16.95 -12.31 -7.89
C SER A 764 -17.54 -12.92 -6.62
N ASN A 765 -18.62 -13.67 -6.72
CA ASN A 765 -19.09 -14.49 -5.61
C ASN A 765 -18.03 -15.56 -5.25
N TYR A 766 -18.11 -16.03 -4.01
CA TYR A 766 -17.13 -16.93 -3.39
C TYR A 766 -17.82 -18.07 -2.64
N GLY A 767 -17.06 -18.87 -1.89
CA GLY A 767 -17.59 -19.93 -1.04
C GLY A 767 -17.35 -21.32 -1.60
N LYS A 768 -17.72 -22.32 -0.79
CA LYS A 768 -17.40 -23.75 -1.02
C LYS A 768 -18.04 -24.35 -2.26
N VAL A 769 -19.07 -23.70 -2.80
CA VAL A 769 -19.75 -24.15 -4.02
C VAL A 769 -19.06 -23.69 -5.30
N VAL A 770 -18.03 -22.84 -5.21
CA VAL A 770 -17.16 -22.52 -6.36
C VAL A 770 -16.22 -23.69 -6.58
N ASP A 771 -16.16 -24.23 -7.80
CA ASP A 771 -15.31 -25.38 -8.12
C ASP A 771 -13.96 -24.98 -8.71
N ILE A 772 -13.92 -23.87 -9.45
CA ILE A 772 -12.74 -23.41 -10.16
C ILE A 772 -12.82 -21.92 -10.47
N PHE A 773 -11.66 -21.27 -10.60
CA PHE A 773 -11.55 -19.88 -11.05
C PHE A 773 -11.05 -19.80 -12.48
N ALA A 774 -11.53 -18.82 -13.24
CA ALA A 774 -11.06 -18.54 -14.59
C ALA A 774 -10.97 -17.02 -14.84
N PRO A 775 -10.21 -16.57 -15.87
CA PRO A 775 -10.11 -15.15 -16.20
C PRO A 775 -11.48 -14.51 -16.41
N GLY A 776 -11.79 -13.48 -15.62
CA GLY A 776 -13.06 -12.79 -15.66
C GLY A 776 -12.99 -11.27 -15.59
N SER A 777 -11.81 -10.67 -15.36
CA SER A 777 -11.60 -9.21 -15.49
C SER A 777 -11.01 -8.87 -16.86
N ASP A 778 -11.58 -7.85 -17.50
CA ASP A 778 -11.05 -7.23 -18.72
C ASP A 778 -10.84 -8.23 -19.87
N ILE A 779 -11.85 -9.07 -20.12
CA ILE A 779 -11.81 -10.11 -21.15
C ILE A 779 -12.25 -9.54 -22.50
N LEU A 780 -11.34 -9.52 -23.47
CA LEU A 780 -11.63 -9.17 -24.86
C LEU A 780 -12.26 -10.35 -25.60
N SER A 781 -13.42 -10.13 -26.22
CA SER A 781 -14.08 -11.13 -27.06
C SER A 781 -14.94 -10.48 -28.15
N ALA A 782 -15.66 -11.28 -28.94
CA ALA A 782 -16.54 -10.84 -30.03
C ALA A 782 -17.61 -9.86 -29.54
N GLY A 783 -17.81 -8.77 -30.28
CA GLY A 783 -18.83 -7.76 -29.99
C GLY A 783 -20.08 -7.96 -30.82
N HIS A 784 -21.25 -7.72 -30.22
CA HIS A 784 -22.54 -7.88 -30.90
C HIS A 784 -22.97 -6.69 -31.75
N LEU A 785 -22.20 -5.60 -31.86
CA LEU A 785 -22.62 -4.40 -32.61
C LEU A 785 -22.28 -4.48 -34.10
N SER A 786 -21.34 -5.33 -34.50
CA SER A 786 -20.96 -5.53 -35.91
C SER A 786 -20.41 -6.94 -36.12
N ASP A 787 -20.28 -7.38 -37.37
CA ASP A 787 -19.80 -8.74 -37.69
C ASP A 787 -18.29 -8.92 -37.51
N SER A 788 -17.55 -7.88 -37.17
CA SER A 788 -16.11 -7.94 -36.90
C SER A 788 -15.70 -7.29 -35.59
N GLY A 789 -16.65 -6.75 -34.83
CA GLY A 789 -16.38 -5.99 -33.62
C GLY A 789 -15.76 -6.83 -32.52
N SER A 790 -15.05 -6.20 -31.60
CA SER A 790 -14.60 -6.84 -30.37
C SER A 790 -14.78 -5.87 -29.22
N VAL A 791 -15.09 -6.39 -28.04
CA VAL A 791 -15.39 -5.59 -26.86
C VAL A 791 -14.84 -6.29 -25.63
N TYR A 792 -14.40 -5.50 -24.66
CA TYR A 792 -14.00 -6.02 -23.36
C TYR A 792 -15.19 -6.05 -22.42
N ARG A 793 -15.29 -7.11 -21.63
CA ARG A 793 -16.25 -7.23 -20.54
C ARG A 793 -15.62 -7.90 -19.34
N SER A 794 -16.16 -7.61 -18.17
CA SER A 794 -15.74 -8.19 -16.90
C SER A 794 -16.95 -8.84 -16.22
N GLY A 795 -16.77 -10.05 -15.68
CA GLY A 795 -17.81 -10.81 -15.00
C GLY A 795 -17.44 -12.27 -14.83
N THR A 796 -18.07 -12.95 -13.87
CA THR A 796 -18.10 -14.43 -13.83
C THR A 796 -18.75 -15.00 -15.08
N ASN A 797 -19.59 -14.18 -15.75
CA ASN A 797 -20.12 -14.42 -17.08
C ASN A 797 -19.03 -14.61 -18.16
N MET A 798 -17.85 -14.00 -17.99
CA MET A 798 -16.68 -14.17 -18.86
C MET A 798 -15.75 -15.26 -18.36
N ALA A 799 -15.75 -15.57 -17.06
CA ALA A 799 -14.97 -16.67 -16.50
C ALA A 799 -15.54 -18.05 -16.91
N ALA A 800 -16.84 -18.26 -16.74
CA ALA A 800 -17.55 -19.50 -17.07
C ALA A 800 -17.27 -20.02 -18.51
N PRO A 801 -17.32 -19.21 -19.59
CA PRO A 801 -17.10 -19.72 -20.94
C PRO A 801 -15.68 -20.20 -21.21
N HIS A 802 -14.67 -19.76 -20.45
CA HIS A 802 -13.34 -20.37 -20.55
C HIS A 802 -13.37 -21.84 -20.14
N VAL A 803 -14.10 -22.16 -19.07
CA VAL A 803 -14.25 -23.54 -18.56
C VAL A 803 -15.18 -24.36 -19.45
N ALA A 804 -16.23 -23.77 -20.03
CA ALA A 804 -17.05 -24.43 -21.04
C ALA A 804 -16.24 -24.76 -22.32
N GLY A 805 -15.35 -23.85 -22.72
CA GLY A 805 -14.38 -24.09 -23.78
C GLY A 805 -13.40 -25.22 -23.42
N LEU A 806 -12.87 -25.25 -22.19
CA LEU A 806 -12.03 -26.37 -21.72
C LEU A 806 -12.76 -27.71 -21.74
N ALA A 807 -14.05 -27.75 -21.39
CA ALA A 807 -14.86 -28.95 -21.50
C ALA A 807 -14.89 -29.47 -22.94
N ALA A 808 -15.13 -28.58 -23.91
CA ALA A 808 -15.12 -28.93 -25.33
C ALA A 808 -13.72 -29.36 -25.80
N TYR A 809 -12.67 -28.68 -25.32
CA TYR A 809 -11.27 -29.02 -25.58
C TYR A 809 -10.96 -30.46 -25.16
N PHE A 810 -11.24 -30.84 -23.91
CA PHE A 810 -10.95 -32.18 -23.40
C PHE A 810 -11.86 -33.26 -24.01
N MET A 811 -13.13 -32.96 -24.29
CA MET A 811 -14.01 -33.89 -25.02
C MET A 811 -13.46 -34.24 -26.40
N ALA A 812 -12.92 -33.26 -27.12
CA ALA A 812 -12.34 -33.48 -28.46
C ALA A 812 -10.96 -34.15 -28.39
N LYS A 813 -10.06 -33.63 -27.54
CA LYS A 813 -8.66 -34.08 -27.45
C LYS A 813 -8.53 -35.48 -26.83
N GLU A 814 -9.32 -35.78 -25.82
CA GLU A 814 -9.18 -37.00 -25.01
C GLU A 814 -10.36 -37.96 -25.19
N GLY A 815 -11.32 -37.64 -26.06
CA GLY A 815 -12.48 -38.48 -26.34
C GLY A 815 -13.45 -38.62 -25.15
N LEU A 816 -13.35 -37.76 -24.14
CA LEU A 816 -14.17 -37.83 -22.92
C LEU A 816 -15.66 -37.67 -23.21
N ARG A 817 -16.49 -38.37 -22.43
CA ARG A 817 -17.95 -38.37 -22.57
C ARG A 817 -18.64 -38.30 -21.22
N GLY A 818 -19.68 -37.48 -21.16
CA GLY A 818 -20.51 -37.34 -19.96
C GLY A 818 -19.95 -36.34 -18.94
N SER A 819 -20.84 -35.70 -18.20
CA SER A 819 -20.50 -34.65 -17.22
C SER A 819 -19.44 -35.07 -16.21
N VAL A 820 -19.58 -36.25 -15.59
CA VAL A 820 -18.66 -36.71 -14.53
C VAL A 820 -17.20 -36.82 -15.01
N ALA A 821 -16.98 -37.45 -16.16
CA ALA A 821 -15.63 -37.63 -16.71
C ALA A 821 -14.98 -36.29 -17.07
N VAL A 822 -15.78 -35.37 -17.63
CA VAL A 822 -15.31 -34.04 -18.05
C VAL A 822 -15.04 -33.14 -16.86
N THR A 823 -15.94 -33.06 -15.88
CA THR A 823 -15.73 -32.31 -14.63
C THR A 823 -14.48 -32.80 -13.91
N LYS A 824 -14.34 -34.12 -13.72
CA LYS A 824 -13.15 -34.70 -13.09
C LYS A 824 -11.88 -34.32 -13.84
N ARG A 825 -11.90 -34.34 -15.17
CA ARG A 825 -10.75 -33.97 -15.99
C ARG A 825 -10.40 -32.50 -15.84
N ILE A 826 -11.37 -31.59 -15.85
CA ILE A 826 -11.17 -30.14 -15.71
C ILE A 826 -10.55 -29.83 -14.35
N ILE A 827 -11.13 -30.34 -13.26
CA ILE A 827 -10.61 -30.11 -11.91
C ILE A 827 -9.21 -30.73 -11.75
N GLY A 828 -9.00 -31.94 -12.28
CA GLY A 828 -7.68 -32.57 -12.29
C GLY A 828 -6.64 -31.88 -13.18
N ALA A 829 -7.07 -31.11 -14.19
CA ALA A 829 -6.19 -30.29 -15.03
C ALA A 829 -5.81 -28.97 -14.35
N ALA A 830 -6.61 -28.52 -13.38
CA ALA A 830 -6.55 -27.17 -12.87
C ALA A 830 -5.14 -26.86 -12.35
N TYR A 831 -4.64 -25.70 -12.73
CA TYR A 831 -3.39 -25.21 -12.20
C TYR A 831 -3.63 -24.83 -10.74
N THR A 832 -3.14 -25.66 -9.82
CA THR A 832 -3.27 -25.42 -8.39
C THR A 832 -2.27 -24.35 -7.99
N THR A 833 -2.77 -23.12 -7.90
CA THR A 833 -2.00 -21.92 -7.60
C THR A 833 -2.79 -21.04 -6.64
N PHE A 834 -2.11 -20.06 -6.04
CA PHE A 834 -2.76 -19.13 -5.13
C PHE A 834 -3.81 -18.30 -5.89
N VAL A 835 -5.08 -18.49 -5.52
CA VAL A 835 -6.20 -17.61 -5.82
C VAL A 835 -6.40 -16.68 -4.64
N GLY A 836 -6.05 -15.41 -4.82
CA GLY A 836 -6.19 -14.39 -3.78
C GLY A 836 -7.65 -14.15 -3.40
N GLU A 837 -7.93 -14.06 -2.10
CA GLU A 837 -9.28 -13.82 -1.57
C GLU A 837 -10.34 -14.86 -2.02
N ALA A 838 -9.97 -16.13 -2.20
CA ALA A 838 -10.92 -17.17 -2.63
C ALA A 838 -12.09 -17.43 -1.64
N PHE A 839 -12.00 -16.96 -0.38
CA PHE A 839 -13.01 -17.04 0.68
C PHE A 839 -13.75 -18.40 0.72
N ASP A 840 -13.07 -19.41 1.29
CA ASP A 840 -13.51 -20.82 1.34
C ASP A 840 -13.69 -21.53 -0.01
N GLY A 841 -13.44 -20.84 -1.13
CA GLY A 841 -13.33 -21.43 -2.46
C GLY A 841 -11.96 -22.08 -2.73
N PRO A 842 -11.86 -22.88 -3.81
CA PRO A 842 -10.68 -23.68 -4.12
C PRO A 842 -9.52 -22.84 -4.67
N GLN A 843 -8.31 -23.37 -4.52
CA GLN A 843 -7.08 -22.78 -5.07
C GLN A 843 -6.82 -23.37 -6.47
N HIS A 844 -7.84 -23.33 -7.34
CA HIS A 844 -7.84 -23.97 -8.64
C HIS A 844 -8.10 -22.95 -9.74
N VAL A 845 -7.16 -22.80 -10.68
CA VAL A 845 -7.33 -21.97 -11.87
C VAL A 845 -7.47 -22.86 -13.10
N ALA A 846 -8.45 -22.55 -13.95
CA ALA A 846 -8.71 -23.23 -15.22
C ALA A 846 -7.45 -23.27 -16.11
N TYR A 847 -7.07 -24.47 -16.55
CA TYR A 847 -5.84 -24.73 -17.31
C TYR A 847 -6.02 -25.91 -18.26
N ASN A 848 -5.44 -25.85 -19.47
CA ASN A 848 -5.58 -26.93 -20.47
C ASN A 848 -4.45 -27.97 -20.46
N GLY A 849 -3.40 -27.78 -19.64
CA GLY A 849 -2.25 -28.69 -19.60
C GLY A 849 -1.13 -28.39 -20.61
N GLY A 850 -1.21 -27.32 -21.39
CA GLY A 850 -0.21 -26.95 -22.39
C GLY A 850 0.74 -25.86 -21.89
N GLY A 851 2.04 -26.18 -21.79
CA GLY A 851 3.13 -25.22 -21.50
C GLY A 851 3.74 -25.38 -20.11
N LYS A 852 4.95 -25.97 -20.06
CA LYS A 852 5.97 -25.64 -19.05
C LYS A 852 7.02 -24.78 -19.73
#